data_AF-A0A5J9WUK4-F1
#
_entry.id   AF-A0A5J9WUK4-F1
#
_cell.length_a   1.000
_cell.length_b   1.000
_cell.length_c   1.000
_cell.angle_alpha   90.00
_cell.angle_beta   90.00
_cell.angle_gamma   90.00
#
_symmetry.space_group_name_H-M   'P 1'
#
loop_
_entity.id
_entity.type
_entity.pdbx_description
1 polymer ?
#
loop_
_entity_poly.entity_id
_entity_poly.type
_entity_poly.pdbx_seq_one_letter_code
_entity_poly.pdbx_strand_id
1 'polypeptide(L)'
;MEAGVSSSLGVETTVSSSLGAMGPLLRKLDLLLAPKYQLPKRVKEGIELLKEDLEEVSSALLELLTVATTSLRAKCWMEEARDLSYDVEDFVDGMIRTRTIADARMRSARGPRVRRVKIAGLPALPKRSTRISRIETFRTLLREARERYERYQLDYCCSSSSLVTTRYNQTPALYGDAANLVGIMDSKINLIEMLAIERDQQLKVVSIVGPAGLGKTTLAKQVYHELGKKFEFRAFVRASRKPDTRRLLGAILSQVQQHQQLPFNAVPVQHLIDILKEHFRDKRYFIVIDDLWDRTAWDILCAAFPHGDNSSRIIITTENVNVSFGCCGSRHCNILKMKPLDIHDSGKLFFSRVFISDQCPDKIKEISHALIRDCGGLPLAIINLAGLLAGQLDCSELWHHVQDNLCSIVNGICTVEDMQKEILNLCYNCLPRCLKTCLLYFTMYPEGYIIRKVDLVKQWIAEGFIIATERKQNVEIAEGYFDELVNRGMIEPAEIDYNYEVLSCTVHHIVLDFITEKSKEEKFIFAIDCSQTVTGLSTKFHRLSIYSSSARYGKQPAGITMSHFRSLAFFGPAKYMPSIVKLKLLRVLILEIWGNHDEHTSLNMSRVCRLLQLRYLKVSSDIVVELPFQMRDLLYLETLEIDARICAVPMDIVRLPRLMHLCLRGATKLPNGIGRIKSLCTLQYFDLSCNSESNIWSLGELTNLRHLHLTCSATLSDEHLKRKLIPLVSSLRKFSNLQSLTLTPVASGRAPSFDISSTISSPSVFLQRLELLRPICIFSRLPHWLGQLHGLRILNIVIRDLASDDINILRGLPALTVLLLYVRTALKRTIIFTDMAFSALRYLKLSCSVMFLSFEEGTMPDLRRLKLCFNAHIEKNCGFLVDGIENLLNLHEVAGRIGKPHGADKIDRKVAEALLEEAIRKHPRSPSFNIRWVDFIGEECPPLWKQHEGLQEDLSGENDILEGRYTEDMSIPSTSRNMSGAATDSWEYNLRKYLLLLATLVATVTYTAGLNPPGGVWQDATAGHLAGDPIMRDTSYRRYLLFYYTNATAFASSLVVIVLILIVAVLHEKKKARPVPLLILRSVMLLNLFSLMGAYAAGTCRDKLRTVYSIVLVLLVAVYVIVEMVWATATVTEAQIKEEELDKDLQMQRKMLMLHATFAASLTYLAGLSAPGGFWNNSDDGHRAGHVVLKGCQDTRLEAFFVFNTTTFVASLLITVLLLYNKLRFSNEVRFHKLCFSV
;
A
#
# COMPACT_ATOMS: atom_id res chain seq x y z
N MET A 1 -15.59 42.46 35.78
CA MET A 1 -14.29 43.16 35.74
C MET A 1 -13.62 42.76 34.45
N GLU A 2 -13.69 43.67 33.49
CA GLU A 2 -13.08 43.58 32.17
C GLU A 2 -11.56 43.65 32.30
N ALA A 3 -10.86 42.73 31.63
CA ALA A 3 -9.47 42.91 31.26
C ALA A 3 -9.36 42.54 29.79
N GLY A 4 -9.19 43.57 28.96
CA GLY A 4 -9.11 43.46 27.51
C GLY A 4 -7.98 42.53 27.08
N VAL A 5 -8.34 41.53 26.27
CA VAL A 5 -7.39 40.78 25.46
C VAL A 5 -7.15 41.59 24.21
N SER A 6 -5.98 42.21 24.14
CA SER A 6 -5.46 42.88 22.95
C SER A 6 -5.52 41.93 21.75
N SER A 7 -6.11 42.44 20.67
CA SER A 7 -6.12 41.87 19.33
C SER A 7 -4.71 41.64 18.80
N SER A 8 -4.23 40.40 18.76
CA SER A 8 -3.02 40.00 18.04
C SER A 8 -3.29 38.71 17.24
N LEU A 9 -3.29 38.81 15.91
CA LEU A 9 -3.11 37.72 14.93
C LEU A 9 -3.80 36.36 15.21
N GLY A 10 -5.08 36.38 15.58
CA GLY A 10 -5.88 35.18 15.79
C GLY A 10 -6.31 34.47 14.50
N VAL A 11 -5.40 33.80 13.80
CA VAL A 11 -5.75 32.65 12.95
C VAL A 11 -4.94 31.46 13.44
N GLU A 12 -5.65 30.49 13.99
CA GLU A 12 -5.13 29.24 14.54
C GLU A 12 -4.34 28.44 13.49
N THR A 13 -3.01 28.55 13.49
CA THR A 13 -2.17 27.88 12.49
C THR A 13 -1.92 26.41 12.85
N THR A 14 -2.24 25.49 11.94
CA THR A 14 -2.03 24.03 12.05
C THR A 14 -0.72 23.58 11.40
N VAL A 15 -0.36 22.28 11.49
CA VAL A 15 0.74 21.75 10.66
C VAL A 15 0.30 21.86 9.19
N SER A 16 1.14 22.44 8.33
CA SER A 16 0.86 22.52 6.89
C SER A 16 2.11 22.25 6.06
N SER A 17 1.93 21.95 4.77
CA SER A 17 3.06 21.81 3.84
C SER A 17 3.84 23.12 3.72
N SER A 18 3.14 24.26 3.81
CA SER A 18 3.71 25.60 3.65
C SER A 18 4.42 26.15 4.91
N LEU A 19 3.84 25.96 6.11
CA LEU A 19 4.33 26.51 7.38
C LEU A 19 5.10 25.50 8.24
N GLY A 20 5.19 24.23 7.80
CA GLY A 20 5.80 23.17 8.60
C GLY A 20 5.08 23.01 9.94
N ALA A 21 5.83 23.03 11.04
CA ALA A 21 5.33 22.85 12.40
C ALA A 21 5.11 24.17 13.19
N MET A 22 5.27 25.34 12.56
CA MET A 22 5.30 26.63 13.25
C MET A 22 4.08 26.87 14.16
N GLY A 23 2.86 26.71 13.64
CA GLY A 23 1.65 26.99 14.40
C GLY A 23 1.46 26.13 15.66
N PRO A 24 1.49 24.78 15.54
CA PRO A 24 1.42 23.89 16.70
C PRO A 24 2.59 24.05 17.66
N LEU A 25 3.78 24.41 17.15
CA LEU A 25 4.96 24.65 17.96
C LEU A 25 4.75 25.84 18.91
N LEU A 26 4.29 26.99 18.42
CA LEU A 26 4.04 28.19 19.25
C LEU A 26 3.07 27.87 20.40
N ARG A 27 1.97 27.15 20.10
CA ARG A 27 1.00 26.68 21.11
C ARG A 27 1.61 25.75 22.15
N LYS A 28 2.52 24.86 21.74
CA LYS A 28 3.22 23.96 22.67
C LYS A 28 4.18 24.73 23.57
N LEU A 29 4.81 25.79 23.08
CA LEU A 29 5.65 26.67 23.88
C LEU A 29 4.79 27.42 24.91
N ASP A 30 3.64 27.96 24.53
CA ASP A 30 2.69 28.57 25.47
C ASP A 30 2.26 27.59 26.57
N LEU A 31 1.96 26.35 26.19
CA LEU A 31 1.61 25.29 27.12
C LEU A 31 2.76 24.97 28.09
N LEU A 32 4.01 25.02 27.64
CA LEU A 32 5.19 24.86 28.50
C LEU A 32 5.42 26.05 29.44
N LEU A 33 5.01 27.26 29.05
CA LEU A 33 5.11 28.47 29.85
C LEU A 33 3.99 28.60 30.89
N ALA A 34 2.90 27.84 30.73
CA ALA A 34 1.76 27.84 31.64
C ALA A 34 2.18 27.45 33.08
N PRO A 35 1.54 28.01 34.13
CA PRO A 35 1.92 27.79 35.53
C PRO A 35 1.97 26.32 35.97
N LYS A 36 1.21 25.46 35.28
CA LYS A 36 1.14 24.02 35.51
C LYS A 36 2.48 23.31 35.24
N TYR A 37 3.32 23.86 34.37
CA TYR A 37 4.63 23.32 34.02
C TYR A 37 5.69 24.05 34.83
N GLN A 38 5.99 23.55 36.04
CA GLN A 38 7.04 24.09 36.91
C GLN A 38 8.44 23.88 36.29
N LEU A 39 8.83 24.76 35.37
CA LEU A 39 10.13 24.79 34.73
C LEU A 39 11.14 25.63 35.55
N PRO A 40 12.43 25.28 35.55
CA PRO A 40 13.45 26.13 36.16
C PRO A 40 13.47 27.51 35.48
N LYS A 41 13.58 28.59 36.26
CA LYS A 41 13.52 30.00 35.78
C LYS A 41 14.29 30.25 34.47
N ARG A 42 15.58 29.92 34.41
CA ARG A 42 16.41 30.07 33.19
C ARG A 42 15.91 29.31 31.95
N VAL A 43 15.27 28.14 32.14
CA VAL A 43 14.69 27.37 31.02
C VAL A 43 13.41 28.04 30.55
N LYS A 44 12.62 28.62 31.47
CA LYS A 44 11.42 29.38 31.14
C LYS A 44 11.76 30.64 30.34
N GLU A 45 12.72 31.44 30.82
CA GLU A 45 13.24 32.62 30.12
C GLU A 45 13.77 32.26 28.73
N GLY A 46 14.53 31.15 28.61
CA GLY A 46 15.01 30.67 27.32
C GLY A 46 13.88 30.24 26.35
N ILE A 47 12.78 29.68 26.86
CA ILE A 47 11.61 29.30 26.05
C ILE A 47 10.81 30.54 25.62
N GLU A 48 10.65 31.54 26.48
CA GLU A 48 10.02 32.83 26.15
C GLU A 48 10.74 33.48 24.99
N LEU A 49 12.06 33.59 25.08
CA LEU A 49 12.86 34.19 24.02
C LEU A 49 12.91 33.35 22.73
N LEU A 50 12.91 32.01 22.85
CA LEU A 50 12.81 31.13 21.68
C LEU A 50 11.47 31.29 20.96
N LYS A 51 10.38 31.55 21.71
CA LYS A 51 9.06 31.81 21.16
C LYS A 51 9.07 33.12 20.35
N GLU A 52 9.64 34.20 20.90
CA GLU A 52 9.78 35.48 20.19
C GLU A 52 10.55 35.31 18.86
N ASP A 53 11.71 34.65 18.90
CA ASP A 53 12.53 34.41 17.68
C ASP A 53 11.74 33.58 16.63
N LEU A 54 10.87 32.64 17.06
CA LEU A 54 10.02 31.83 16.17
C LEU A 54 8.84 32.61 15.58
N GLU A 55 8.19 33.48 16.35
CA GLU A 55 7.07 34.30 15.89
C GLU A 55 7.50 35.21 14.74
N GLU A 56 8.71 35.75 14.81
CA GLU A 56 9.29 36.59 13.77
C GLU A 56 9.57 35.83 12.47
N VAL A 57 10.23 34.67 12.55
CA VAL A 57 10.45 33.80 11.37
C VAL A 57 9.11 33.32 10.81
N SER A 58 8.12 33.04 11.65
CA SER A 58 6.77 32.66 11.21
C SER A 58 6.06 33.80 10.48
N SER A 59 6.25 35.06 10.90
CA SER A 59 5.67 36.23 10.21
C SER A 59 6.28 36.39 8.81
N ALA A 60 7.62 36.36 8.72
CA ALA A 60 8.34 36.42 7.44
C ALA A 60 7.94 35.27 6.49
N LEU A 61 7.74 34.06 7.02
CA LEU A 61 7.25 32.93 6.24
C LEU A 61 5.83 33.13 5.72
N LEU A 62 4.95 33.74 6.52
CA LEU A 62 3.57 34.06 6.10
C LEU A 62 3.55 35.12 4.99
N GLU A 63 4.41 36.12 5.05
CA GLU A 63 4.55 37.15 4.00
C GLU A 63 4.92 36.53 2.66
N LEU A 64 5.96 35.69 2.62
CA LEU A 64 6.37 35.00 1.39
C LEU A 64 5.30 34.07 0.81
N LEU A 65 4.40 33.55 1.64
CA LEU A 65 3.28 32.72 1.20
C LEU A 65 2.13 33.51 0.56
N THR A 66 2.15 34.84 0.62
CA THR A 66 1.15 35.71 -0.04
C THR A 66 1.54 36.14 -1.45
N VAL A 67 2.75 35.78 -1.90
CA VAL A 67 3.28 36.15 -3.22
C VAL A 67 2.92 35.09 -4.26
N ALA A 68 2.44 35.51 -5.44
CA ALA A 68 2.05 34.60 -6.53
C ALA A 68 3.22 33.76 -7.06
N THR A 69 4.42 34.35 -7.14
CA THR A 69 5.63 33.70 -7.65
C THR A 69 6.82 33.96 -6.72
N THR A 70 7.16 32.95 -5.91
CA THR A 70 8.33 33.02 -5.02
C THR A 70 9.61 32.72 -5.79
N SER A 71 10.64 33.57 -5.63
CA SER A 71 11.97 33.34 -6.19
C SER A 71 12.60 32.04 -5.65
N LEU A 72 13.58 31.47 -6.37
CA LEU A 72 14.28 30.25 -5.92
C LEU A 72 14.94 30.45 -4.55
N ARG A 73 15.46 31.66 -4.30
CA ARG A 73 16.07 32.04 -3.02
C ARG A 73 15.05 32.05 -1.88
N ALA A 74 13.87 32.62 -2.12
CA ALA A 74 12.76 32.57 -1.17
C ALA A 74 12.37 31.12 -0.88
N LYS A 75 12.23 30.26 -1.90
CA LYS A 75 11.90 28.84 -1.72
C LYS A 75 12.91 28.11 -0.83
N CYS A 76 14.22 28.35 -1.03
CA CYS A 76 15.28 27.77 -0.19
C CYS A 76 15.20 28.26 1.27
N TRP A 77 14.97 29.55 1.49
CA TRP A 77 14.82 30.10 2.84
C TRP A 77 13.58 29.55 3.56
N MET A 78 12.46 29.47 2.86
CA MET A 78 11.22 28.90 3.40
C MET A 78 11.40 27.42 3.77
N GLU A 79 12.19 26.68 3.01
CA GLU A 79 12.57 25.31 3.35
C GLU A 79 13.35 25.25 4.65
N GLU A 80 14.38 26.08 4.81
CA GLU A 80 15.16 26.15 6.04
C GLU A 80 14.27 26.47 7.26
N ALA A 81 13.38 27.46 7.13
CA ALA A 81 12.44 27.82 8.18
C ALA A 81 11.53 26.64 8.58
N ARG A 82 11.01 25.88 7.60
CA ARG A 82 10.20 24.68 7.86
C ARG A 82 11.01 23.61 8.58
N ASP A 83 12.23 23.32 8.14
CA ASP A 83 13.09 22.30 8.75
C ASP A 83 13.46 22.65 10.20
N LEU A 84 13.79 23.93 10.46
CA LEU A 84 14.01 24.44 11.81
C LEU A 84 12.76 24.28 12.68
N SER A 85 11.57 24.59 12.15
CA SER A 85 10.32 24.41 12.90
C SER A 85 10.12 22.97 13.36
N TYR A 86 10.45 22.00 12.50
CA TYR A 86 10.34 20.59 12.82
C TYR A 86 11.36 20.14 13.87
N ASP A 87 12.61 20.60 13.77
CA ASP A 87 13.66 20.26 14.73
C ASP A 87 13.38 20.83 16.14
N VAL A 88 12.89 22.06 16.20
CA VAL A 88 12.48 22.68 17.47
C VAL A 88 11.28 21.95 18.06
N GLU A 89 10.28 21.58 17.23
CA GLU A 89 9.12 20.82 17.68
C GLU A 89 9.51 19.43 18.20
N ASP A 90 10.42 18.72 17.54
CA ASP A 90 10.90 17.41 18.00
C ASP A 90 11.61 17.51 19.37
N PHE A 91 12.36 18.59 19.58
CA PHE A 91 12.96 18.90 20.87
C PHE A 91 11.91 19.20 21.95
N VAL A 92 10.93 20.05 21.64
CA VAL A 92 9.82 20.41 22.55
C VAL A 92 8.97 19.18 22.91
N ASP A 93 8.61 18.35 21.93
CA ASP A 93 7.89 17.09 22.17
C ASP A 93 8.70 16.14 23.07
N GLY A 94 10.03 16.14 22.92
CA GLY A 94 10.95 15.43 23.81
C GLY A 94 10.88 15.92 25.26
N MET A 95 10.79 17.24 25.48
CA MET A 95 10.63 17.84 26.81
C MET A 95 9.28 17.49 27.43
N ILE A 96 8.19 17.69 26.69
CA ILE A 96 6.82 17.39 27.15
C ILE A 96 6.71 15.90 27.52
N ARG A 97 7.16 15.00 26.64
CA ARG A 97 7.12 13.54 26.86
C ARG A 97 7.81 13.12 28.15
N THR A 98 9.01 13.63 28.39
CA THR A 98 9.79 13.21 29.56
C THR A 98 9.10 13.59 30.86
N ARG A 99 8.37 14.71 30.87
CA ARG A 99 7.53 15.09 32.00
C ARG A 99 6.28 14.23 32.12
N THR A 100 5.57 13.97 31.02
CA THR A 100 4.38 13.10 31.01
C THR A 100 4.70 11.71 31.57
N ILE A 101 5.86 11.14 31.22
CA ILE A 101 6.32 9.85 31.75
C ILE A 101 6.64 9.95 33.26
N ALA A 102 7.28 11.04 33.70
CA ALA A 102 7.58 11.25 35.12
C ALA A 102 6.28 11.34 35.96
N ASP A 103 5.29 12.07 35.46
CA ASP A 103 3.99 12.22 36.12
C ASP A 103 3.21 10.90 36.14
N ALA A 104 3.20 10.16 35.03
CA ALA A 104 2.56 8.84 34.95
C ALA A 104 3.19 7.83 35.93
N ARG A 105 4.52 7.86 36.09
CA ARG A 105 5.25 7.03 37.08
C ARG A 105 4.94 7.44 38.51
N MET A 106 4.83 8.74 38.81
CA MET A 106 4.42 9.22 40.14
C MET A 106 3.00 8.76 40.51
N ARG A 107 2.05 8.80 39.56
CA ARG A 107 0.67 8.31 39.78
C ARG A 107 0.61 6.80 39.98
N SER A 108 1.44 6.04 39.25
CA SER A 108 1.50 4.57 39.35
C SER A 108 2.16 4.07 40.63
N ALA A 109 2.98 4.89 41.30
CA ALA A 109 3.68 4.55 42.53
C ALA A 109 2.79 4.55 43.79
N ARG A 110 1.50 4.91 43.69
CA ARG A 110 0.52 4.85 44.79
C ARG A 110 -0.16 3.47 44.97
N GLY A 111 0.27 2.43 44.24
CA GLY A 111 -0.16 1.03 44.42
C GLY A 111 0.86 0.15 45.19
N PRO A 112 0.51 -1.09 45.57
CA PRO A 112 1.38 -1.96 46.36
C PRO A 112 2.73 -2.19 45.67
N ARG A 113 3.82 -2.16 46.46
CA ARG A 113 5.21 -2.24 46.01
C ARG A 113 5.53 -3.58 45.33
N VAL A 114 5.33 -3.70 44.03
CA VAL A 114 5.91 -4.80 43.23
C VAL A 114 7.31 -4.39 42.75
N ARG A 115 8.28 -5.29 42.94
CA ARG A 115 9.71 -5.12 42.61
C ARG A 115 9.92 -4.48 41.22
N ARG A 116 10.72 -3.41 41.20
CA ARG A 116 11.12 -2.68 39.99
C ARG A 116 11.93 -3.61 39.07
N VAL A 117 11.36 -3.99 37.93
CA VAL A 117 12.16 -4.48 36.80
C VAL A 117 12.85 -3.27 36.14
N LYS A 118 14.18 -3.22 36.17
CA LYS A 118 14.97 -2.26 35.38
C LYS A 118 14.76 -2.58 33.90
N ILE A 119 13.95 -1.78 33.20
CA ILE A 119 13.83 -1.86 31.74
C ILE A 119 14.99 -1.05 31.15
N ALA A 120 15.97 -1.75 30.56
CA ALA A 120 17.04 -1.13 29.80
C ALA A 120 16.50 -0.53 28.49
N GLY A 121 16.84 0.74 28.20
CA GLY A 121 16.58 1.35 26.88
C GLY A 121 15.76 2.65 26.84
N LEU A 122 15.30 3.20 27.98
CA LEU A 122 14.73 4.55 27.98
C LEU A 122 15.86 5.61 27.95
N PRO A 123 15.77 6.64 27.09
CA PRO A 123 16.73 7.75 27.11
C PRO A 123 16.63 8.49 28.45
N ALA A 124 17.77 8.65 29.12
CA ALA A 124 17.89 9.50 30.30
C ALA A 124 17.59 10.96 29.93
N LEU A 125 17.11 11.76 30.89
CA LEU A 125 16.92 13.20 30.70
C LEU A 125 18.25 13.81 30.21
N PRO A 126 18.25 14.65 29.17
CA PRO A 126 19.37 15.54 28.94
C PRO A 126 19.58 16.37 30.20
N LYS A 127 20.83 16.52 30.63
CA LYS A 127 21.17 17.34 31.79
C LYS A 127 20.59 18.76 31.60
N ARG A 128 20.28 19.46 32.69
CA ARG A 128 19.74 20.84 32.65
C ARG A 128 20.60 21.75 31.75
N SER A 129 21.92 21.60 31.80
CA SER A 129 22.87 22.28 30.92
C SER A 129 22.63 21.98 29.43
N THR A 130 22.39 20.72 29.07
CA THR A 130 22.13 20.29 27.69
C THR A 130 20.81 20.84 27.12
N ARG A 131 19.80 21.09 27.96
CA ARG A 131 18.54 21.71 27.50
C ARG A 131 18.73 23.20 27.20
N ILE A 132 19.41 23.92 28.08
CA ILE A 132 19.71 25.35 27.90
C ILE A 132 20.58 25.53 26.65
N SER A 133 21.65 24.74 26.51
CA SER A 133 22.53 24.81 25.33
C SER A 133 21.77 24.52 24.02
N ARG A 134 20.84 23.56 23.99
CA ARG A 134 20.01 23.30 22.79
C ARG A 134 19.05 24.45 22.49
N ILE A 135 18.43 25.05 23.51
CA ILE A 135 17.59 26.24 23.33
C ILE A 135 18.44 27.37 22.73
N GLU A 136 19.61 27.67 23.30
CA GLU A 136 20.53 28.68 22.78
C GLU A 136 20.95 28.38 21.33
N THR A 137 21.25 27.12 21.00
CA THR A 137 21.59 26.72 19.63
C THR A 137 20.45 27.00 18.65
N PHE A 138 19.21 26.65 19.01
CA PHE A 138 18.05 26.93 18.15
C PHE A 138 17.81 28.42 17.97
N ARG A 139 18.01 29.22 19.03
CA ARG A 139 17.91 30.67 18.93
C ARG A 139 18.94 31.27 17.99
N THR A 140 20.19 30.80 18.05
CA THR A 140 21.23 31.21 17.09
C THR A 140 20.82 30.88 15.65
N LEU A 141 20.35 29.64 15.39
CA LEU A 141 19.91 29.22 14.06
C LEU A 141 18.73 30.05 13.52
N LEU A 142 17.74 30.37 14.37
CA LEU A 142 16.60 31.20 13.97
C LEU A 142 17.03 32.64 13.65
N ARG A 143 17.93 33.21 14.45
CA ARG A 143 18.49 34.55 14.19
C ARG A 143 19.30 34.60 12.91
N GLU A 144 20.14 33.59 12.65
CA GLU A 144 20.87 33.50 11.38
C GLU A 144 19.92 33.37 10.18
N ALA A 145 18.85 32.57 10.31
CA ALA A 145 17.83 32.46 9.27
C ALA A 145 17.17 33.82 9.01
N ARG A 146 16.85 34.57 10.07
CA ARG A 146 16.32 35.94 9.95
C ARG A 146 17.32 36.90 9.29
N GLU A 147 18.58 36.91 9.72
CA GLU A 147 19.60 37.78 9.11
C GLU A 147 19.76 37.50 7.61
N ARG A 148 19.59 36.25 7.18
CA ARG A 148 19.59 35.89 5.75
C ARG A 148 18.35 36.39 5.03
N TYR A 149 17.17 36.35 5.66
CA TYR A 149 15.94 36.93 5.11
C TYR A 149 16.16 38.40 4.72
N GLU A 150 16.66 39.20 5.66
CA GLU A 150 16.94 40.62 5.48
C GLU A 150 18.05 40.86 4.45
N ARG A 151 19.17 40.12 4.55
CA ARG A 151 20.31 40.23 3.62
C ARG A 151 19.93 39.94 2.17
N TYR A 152 18.97 39.05 1.96
CA TYR A 152 18.50 38.66 0.65
C TYR A 152 17.43 39.59 0.07
N GLN A 153 16.98 40.59 0.85
CA GLN A 153 15.93 41.54 0.49
C GLN A 153 14.68 40.82 -0.03
N LEU A 154 14.28 39.73 0.64
CA LEU A 154 13.14 38.91 0.21
C LEU A 154 11.82 39.70 0.25
N ASP A 155 11.80 40.75 1.06
CA ASP A 155 10.75 41.75 1.24
C ASP A 155 10.43 42.48 -0.08
N TYR A 156 11.45 42.74 -0.92
CA TYR A 156 11.34 43.47 -2.20
C TYR A 156 10.87 42.62 -3.39
N CYS A 157 10.77 41.29 -3.23
CA CYS A 157 10.27 40.38 -4.27
C CYS A 157 8.73 40.33 -4.38
N CYS A 158 8.02 41.13 -3.58
CA CYS A 158 6.57 41.06 -3.45
C CYS A 158 5.86 42.00 -4.44
N SER A 159 5.62 41.54 -5.67
CA SER A 159 4.57 42.13 -6.51
C SER A 159 3.22 41.57 -6.04
N SER A 160 2.44 42.41 -5.35
CA SER A 160 1.14 42.05 -4.78
C SER A 160 0.13 41.69 -5.89
N SER A 161 -0.12 40.40 -6.07
CA SER A 161 -1.36 39.92 -6.66
C SER A 161 -1.64 38.52 -6.11
N SER A 162 -2.23 38.46 -4.91
CA SER A 162 -2.94 37.27 -4.48
C SER A 162 -4.38 37.67 -4.18
N LEU A 163 -5.30 37.08 -4.94
CA LEU A 163 -6.71 37.17 -4.66
C LEU A 163 -7.03 36.41 -3.37
N VAL A 164 -7.85 37.09 -2.57
CA VAL A 164 -8.74 36.65 -1.51
C VAL A 164 -8.64 35.16 -1.16
N THR A 165 -8.25 34.89 0.08
CA THR A 165 -8.45 33.59 0.73
C THR A 165 -9.91 33.18 0.53
N THR A 166 -10.15 32.18 -0.32
CA THR A 166 -11.48 31.65 -0.60
C THR A 166 -12.16 31.36 0.73
N ARG A 167 -13.24 32.11 1.04
CA ARG A 167 -14.04 31.85 2.25
C ARG A 167 -14.55 30.43 2.15
N TYR A 168 -14.38 29.70 3.24
CA TYR A 168 -14.95 28.38 3.43
C TYR A 168 -16.48 28.53 3.51
N ASN A 169 -17.15 28.42 2.37
CA ASN A 169 -18.59 28.27 2.32
C ASN A 169 -18.87 26.77 2.20
N GLN A 170 -19.55 26.19 3.19
CA GLN A 170 -20.01 24.81 3.12
C GLN A 170 -21.07 24.70 2.02
N THR A 171 -20.66 24.45 0.79
CA THR A 171 -21.57 24.06 -0.27
C THR A 171 -21.97 22.60 -0.04
N PRO A 172 -23.27 22.27 -0.07
CA PRO A 172 -23.72 20.89 0.00
C PRO A 172 -23.05 20.06 -1.10
N ALA A 173 -22.62 18.86 -0.77
CA ALA A 173 -21.97 17.98 -1.73
C ALA A 173 -22.96 17.58 -2.84
N LEU A 174 -22.75 18.11 -4.04
CA LEU A 174 -23.47 17.74 -5.26
C LEU A 174 -22.73 16.54 -5.89
N TYR A 175 -22.91 15.34 -5.34
CA TYR A 175 -22.37 14.15 -5.98
C TYR A 175 -23.17 13.87 -7.25
N GLY A 176 -22.46 13.84 -8.38
CA GLY A 176 -23.03 13.60 -9.70
C GLY A 176 -23.77 12.27 -9.72
N ASP A 177 -25.08 12.35 -9.84
CA ASP A 177 -25.93 11.19 -10.06
C ASP A 177 -25.56 10.53 -11.40
N ALA A 178 -25.87 9.24 -11.56
CA ALA A 178 -25.76 8.60 -12.88
C ALA A 178 -26.65 9.30 -13.94
N ALA A 179 -27.64 10.08 -13.49
CA ALA A 179 -28.49 10.94 -14.30
C ALA A 179 -27.81 12.20 -14.86
N ASN A 180 -26.62 12.60 -14.37
CA ASN A 180 -25.91 13.81 -14.79
C ASN A 180 -24.77 13.54 -15.80
N LEU A 181 -24.73 12.35 -16.39
CA LEU A 181 -23.75 12.04 -17.44
C LEU A 181 -24.13 12.72 -18.76
N VAL A 182 -23.18 13.42 -19.38
CA VAL A 182 -23.40 14.23 -20.58
C VAL A 182 -22.56 13.70 -21.75
N GLY A 183 -23.10 13.69 -22.97
CA GLY A 183 -22.36 13.34 -24.19
C GLY A 183 -21.94 11.87 -24.35
N ILE A 184 -22.49 10.96 -23.55
CA ILE A 184 -22.07 9.54 -23.53
C ILE A 184 -22.90 8.66 -24.49
N MET A 185 -24.11 9.08 -24.87
CA MET A 185 -25.10 8.21 -25.53
C MET A 185 -24.60 7.60 -26.85
N ASP A 186 -24.02 8.40 -27.75
CA ASP A 186 -23.55 7.91 -29.05
C ASP A 186 -22.41 6.90 -28.90
N SER A 187 -21.43 7.22 -28.03
CA SER A 187 -20.29 6.34 -27.76
C SER A 187 -20.73 5.04 -27.09
N LYS A 188 -21.76 5.12 -26.23
CA LYS A 188 -22.37 3.97 -25.57
C LYS A 188 -23.09 3.06 -26.56
N ILE A 189 -23.91 3.62 -27.45
CA ILE A 189 -24.62 2.86 -28.49
C ILE A 189 -23.60 2.15 -29.39
N ASN A 190 -22.58 2.87 -29.87
CA ASN A 190 -21.52 2.29 -30.68
C ASN A 190 -20.77 1.17 -29.94
N LEU A 191 -20.40 1.37 -28.67
CA LEU A 191 -19.75 0.34 -27.85
C LEU A 191 -20.65 -0.90 -27.68
N ILE A 192 -21.96 -0.72 -27.48
CA ILE A 192 -22.92 -1.82 -27.37
C ILE A 192 -23.05 -2.57 -28.70
N GLU A 193 -23.12 -1.87 -29.84
CA GLU A 193 -23.12 -2.47 -31.17
C GLU A 193 -21.84 -3.26 -31.44
N MET A 194 -20.68 -2.70 -31.06
CA MET A 194 -19.41 -3.42 -31.11
C MET A 194 -19.43 -4.67 -30.21
N LEU A 195 -20.14 -4.66 -29.08
CA LEU A 195 -20.25 -5.81 -28.18
C LEU A 195 -21.42 -6.75 -28.50
N ALA A 196 -22.20 -6.46 -29.54
CA ALA A 196 -23.45 -7.15 -29.85
C ALA A 196 -23.30 -8.68 -29.85
N ILE A 197 -24.29 -9.34 -29.25
CA ILE A 197 -24.25 -10.76 -28.89
C ILE A 197 -24.74 -11.64 -30.05
N GLU A 198 -25.57 -11.09 -30.95
CA GLU A 198 -26.39 -11.85 -31.89
C GLU A 198 -25.68 -12.29 -33.19
N ARG A 199 -24.44 -11.84 -33.45
CA ARG A 199 -23.74 -12.09 -34.73
C ARG A 199 -22.42 -12.88 -34.64
N ASP A 200 -21.83 -13.02 -33.45
CA ASP A 200 -20.52 -13.66 -33.29
C ASP A 200 -20.43 -14.40 -31.94
N GLN A 201 -20.26 -15.72 -32.01
CA GLN A 201 -20.12 -16.62 -30.86
C GLN A 201 -18.72 -16.56 -30.23
N GLN A 202 -17.71 -16.06 -30.96
CA GLN A 202 -16.33 -16.00 -30.46
C GLN A 202 -16.14 -14.93 -29.36
N LEU A 203 -15.07 -15.10 -28.58
CA LEU A 203 -14.58 -14.09 -27.64
C LEU A 203 -14.30 -12.78 -28.37
N LYS A 204 -14.93 -11.68 -27.94
CA LYS A 204 -14.67 -10.35 -28.48
C LYS A 204 -14.02 -9.45 -27.44
N VAL A 205 -12.89 -8.87 -27.82
CA VAL A 205 -12.12 -7.91 -27.02
C VAL A 205 -12.25 -6.54 -27.69
N VAL A 206 -12.82 -5.57 -26.97
CA VAL A 206 -12.99 -4.18 -27.44
C VAL A 206 -12.11 -3.26 -26.60
N SER A 207 -11.32 -2.42 -27.25
CA SER A 207 -10.46 -1.44 -26.58
C SER A 207 -11.02 -0.03 -26.73
N ILE A 208 -11.23 0.67 -25.61
CA ILE A 208 -11.58 2.08 -25.55
C ILE A 208 -10.30 2.89 -25.39
N VAL A 209 -10.02 3.78 -26.34
CA VAL A 209 -8.76 4.52 -26.43
C VAL A 209 -9.01 6.02 -26.41
N GLY A 210 -8.22 6.75 -25.61
CA GLY A 210 -8.26 8.20 -25.56
C GLY A 210 -7.38 8.78 -24.45
N PRO A 211 -7.10 10.09 -24.47
CA PRO A 211 -6.31 10.77 -23.46
C PRO A 211 -6.91 10.64 -22.05
N ALA A 212 -6.08 10.93 -21.06
CA ALA A 212 -6.45 10.93 -19.65
C ALA A 212 -7.56 11.95 -19.35
N GLY A 213 -8.46 11.63 -18.41
CA GLY A 213 -9.58 12.52 -18.03
C GLY A 213 -10.75 12.62 -19.02
N LEU A 214 -10.73 11.87 -20.14
CA LEU A 214 -11.78 11.90 -21.17
C LEU A 214 -13.07 11.11 -20.81
N GLY A 215 -13.09 10.39 -19.69
CA GLY A 215 -14.27 9.61 -19.25
C GLY A 215 -14.35 8.16 -19.77
N LYS A 216 -13.22 7.56 -20.18
CA LYS A 216 -13.14 6.15 -20.65
C LYS A 216 -13.71 5.16 -19.64
N THR A 217 -13.26 5.25 -18.39
CA THR A 217 -13.72 4.44 -17.27
C THR A 217 -15.22 4.64 -17.02
N THR A 218 -15.73 5.87 -17.19
CA THR A 218 -17.15 6.20 -17.02
C THR A 218 -18.01 5.51 -18.09
N LEU A 219 -17.59 5.56 -19.36
CA LEU A 219 -18.26 4.84 -20.45
C LEU A 219 -18.23 3.31 -20.23
N ALA A 220 -17.07 2.77 -19.84
CA ALA A 220 -16.93 1.35 -19.54
C ALA A 220 -17.83 0.90 -18.38
N LYS A 221 -17.92 1.69 -17.30
CA LYS A 221 -18.83 1.44 -16.17
C LYS A 221 -20.29 1.43 -16.61
N GLN A 222 -20.72 2.39 -17.43
CA GLN A 222 -22.09 2.44 -17.94
C GLN A 222 -22.46 1.20 -18.76
N VAL A 223 -21.60 0.79 -19.68
CA VAL A 223 -21.82 -0.44 -20.47
C VAL A 223 -21.70 -1.70 -19.61
N TYR A 224 -20.81 -1.71 -18.62
CA TYR A 224 -20.68 -2.79 -17.67
C TYR A 224 -21.96 -3.01 -16.86
N HIS A 225 -22.58 -1.94 -16.38
CA HIS A 225 -23.85 -2.00 -15.64
C HIS A 225 -25.03 -2.44 -16.51
N GLU A 226 -25.06 -2.05 -17.78
CA GLU A 226 -26.14 -2.40 -18.70
C GLU A 226 -26.02 -3.83 -19.26
N LEU A 227 -24.88 -4.15 -19.86
CA LEU A 227 -24.67 -5.45 -20.53
C LEU A 227 -24.28 -6.55 -19.56
N GLY A 228 -23.61 -6.22 -18.44
CA GLY A 228 -23.08 -7.23 -17.52
C GLY A 228 -24.14 -8.09 -16.85
N LYS A 229 -25.41 -7.70 -16.93
CA LYS A 229 -26.55 -8.52 -16.48
C LYS A 229 -26.80 -9.76 -17.36
N LYS A 230 -26.27 -9.80 -18.59
CA LYS A 230 -26.46 -10.90 -19.57
C LYS A 230 -25.40 -12.01 -19.47
N PHE A 231 -24.47 -11.92 -18.51
CA PHE A 231 -23.32 -12.82 -18.38
C PHE A 231 -23.33 -13.52 -17.02
N GLU A 232 -22.88 -14.77 -16.97
CA GLU A 232 -22.84 -15.56 -15.74
C GLU A 232 -21.74 -15.06 -14.80
N PHE A 233 -20.57 -14.74 -15.36
CA PHE A 233 -19.46 -14.17 -14.62
C PHE A 233 -19.13 -12.78 -15.10
N ARG A 234 -18.79 -11.91 -14.16
CA ARG A 234 -18.36 -10.56 -14.48
C ARG A 234 -17.28 -10.07 -13.54
N ALA A 235 -16.35 -9.31 -14.07
CA ALA A 235 -15.32 -8.65 -13.27
C ALA A 235 -15.02 -7.26 -13.83
N PHE A 236 -14.70 -6.33 -12.93
CA PHE A 236 -14.24 -4.98 -13.24
C PHE A 236 -13.00 -4.77 -12.38
N VAL A 237 -11.85 -4.69 -13.04
CA VAL A 237 -10.57 -4.54 -12.36
C VAL A 237 -9.80 -3.37 -12.96
N ARG A 238 -9.15 -2.59 -12.10
CA ARG A 238 -8.28 -1.50 -12.52
C ARG A 238 -6.84 -1.97 -12.53
N ALA A 239 -6.17 -1.82 -13.68
CA ALA A 239 -4.75 -2.03 -13.80
C ALA A 239 -4.00 -0.75 -13.36
N SER A 240 -2.86 -0.93 -12.71
CA SER A 240 -1.90 0.16 -12.48
C SER A 240 -0.95 0.27 -13.67
N ARG A 241 -0.27 1.41 -13.85
CA ARG A 241 0.76 1.59 -14.90
C ARG A 241 1.83 0.50 -14.94
N LYS A 242 2.22 -0.03 -13.77
CA LYS A 242 3.08 -1.22 -13.62
C LYS A 242 2.27 -2.37 -13.01
N PRO A 243 1.46 -3.11 -13.80
CA PRO A 243 0.49 -4.05 -13.26
C PRO A 243 1.17 -5.26 -12.62
N ASP A 244 0.80 -5.57 -11.36
CA ASP A 244 1.07 -6.87 -10.77
C ASP A 244 0.02 -7.87 -11.28
N THR A 245 0.38 -8.64 -12.30
CA THR A 245 -0.53 -9.60 -12.94
C THR A 245 -1.08 -10.64 -11.97
N ARG A 246 -0.36 -10.99 -10.90
CA ARG A 246 -0.87 -11.89 -9.87
C ARG A 246 -2.04 -11.26 -9.11
N ARG A 247 -1.86 -10.01 -8.67
CA ARG A 247 -2.90 -9.26 -7.95
C ARG A 247 -4.10 -9.01 -8.84
N LEU A 248 -3.87 -8.69 -10.11
CA LEU A 248 -4.94 -8.46 -11.08
C LEU A 248 -5.76 -9.73 -11.35
N LEU A 249 -5.10 -10.88 -11.56
CA LEU A 249 -5.79 -12.17 -11.69
C LEU A 249 -6.51 -12.57 -10.40
N GLY A 250 -5.90 -12.35 -9.23
CA GLY A 250 -6.53 -12.58 -7.93
C GLY A 250 -7.75 -11.69 -7.72
N ALA A 251 -7.71 -10.43 -8.16
CA ALA A 251 -8.84 -9.50 -8.11
C ALA A 251 -9.99 -9.98 -9.01
N ILE A 252 -9.69 -10.41 -10.25
CA ILE A 252 -10.69 -11.02 -11.15
C ILE A 252 -11.30 -12.26 -10.47
N LEU A 253 -10.47 -13.15 -9.95
CA LEU A 253 -10.92 -14.39 -9.33
C LEU A 253 -11.79 -14.13 -8.09
N SER A 254 -11.46 -13.13 -7.28
CA SER A 254 -12.26 -12.74 -6.11
C SER A 254 -13.67 -12.27 -6.45
N GLN A 255 -13.85 -11.66 -7.63
CA GLN A 255 -15.17 -11.20 -8.11
C GLN A 255 -15.96 -12.32 -8.80
N VAL A 256 -15.27 -13.36 -9.27
CA VAL A 256 -15.86 -14.51 -9.98
C VAL A 256 -16.21 -15.65 -9.03
N GLN A 257 -15.38 -15.92 -8.00
CA GLN A 257 -15.58 -16.95 -6.98
C GLN A 257 -16.07 -16.36 -5.66
N GLN A 258 -17.39 -16.35 -5.46
CA GLN A 258 -17.99 -15.73 -4.27
C GLN A 258 -17.83 -16.58 -3.00
N HIS A 259 -17.61 -17.90 -3.09
CA HIS A 259 -17.77 -18.82 -1.95
C HIS A 259 -16.48 -19.34 -1.30
N GLN A 260 -15.29 -19.05 -1.86
CA GLN A 260 -14.00 -19.44 -1.27
C GLN A 260 -13.04 -18.26 -1.32
N GLN A 261 -12.74 -17.66 -0.16
CA GLN A 261 -11.59 -16.76 -0.03
C GLN A 261 -10.31 -17.60 0.00
N LEU A 262 -9.87 -18.05 -1.17
CA LEU A 262 -8.52 -18.56 -1.33
C LEU A 262 -7.55 -17.37 -1.19
N PRO A 263 -6.51 -17.47 -0.36
CA PRO A 263 -5.47 -16.45 -0.33
C PRO A 263 -4.66 -16.52 -1.64
N PHE A 264 -5.08 -15.76 -2.66
CA PHE A 264 -4.47 -15.75 -4.00
C PHE A 264 -2.99 -15.30 -4.00
N ASN A 265 -2.54 -14.63 -2.93
CA ASN A 265 -1.14 -14.25 -2.73
C ASN A 265 -0.21 -15.47 -2.59
N ALA A 266 -0.74 -16.63 -2.18
CA ALA A 266 -0.02 -17.91 -2.05
C ALA A 266 0.21 -18.63 -3.38
N VAL A 267 -0.63 -18.35 -4.37
CA VAL A 267 -0.83 -19.23 -5.52
C VAL A 267 0.07 -18.77 -6.68
N PRO A 268 0.85 -19.67 -7.31
CA PRO A 268 1.60 -19.33 -8.51
C PRO A 268 0.67 -18.76 -9.59
N VAL A 269 1.16 -17.78 -10.38
CA VAL A 269 0.36 -17.12 -11.43
C VAL A 269 -0.25 -18.15 -12.39
N GLN A 270 0.49 -19.21 -12.74
CA GLN A 270 -0.01 -20.27 -13.60
C GLN A 270 -1.22 -20.99 -13.00
N HIS A 271 -1.21 -21.26 -11.70
CA HIS A 271 -2.30 -21.94 -11.04
C HIS A 271 -3.54 -21.02 -10.90
N LEU A 272 -3.36 -19.71 -10.75
CA LEU A 272 -4.48 -18.73 -10.85
C LEU A 272 -5.10 -18.73 -12.25
N ILE A 273 -4.25 -18.77 -13.28
CA ILE A 273 -4.68 -18.88 -14.69
C ILE A 273 -5.48 -20.16 -14.89
N ASP A 274 -5.01 -21.30 -14.37
CA ASP A 274 -5.67 -22.59 -14.54
C ASP A 274 -7.03 -22.63 -13.80
N ILE A 275 -7.12 -22.09 -12.58
CA ILE A 275 -8.39 -21.95 -11.85
C ILE A 275 -9.39 -21.09 -12.63
N LEU A 276 -8.96 -19.92 -13.13
CA LEU A 276 -9.83 -19.03 -13.90
C LEU A 276 -10.30 -19.67 -15.21
N LYS A 277 -9.40 -20.37 -15.92
CA LYS A 277 -9.75 -21.13 -17.13
C LYS A 277 -10.81 -22.18 -16.85
N GLU A 278 -10.68 -22.91 -15.75
CA GLU A 278 -11.66 -23.92 -15.34
C GLU A 278 -13.01 -23.27 -15.02
N HIS A 279 -13.01 -22.14 -14.31
CA HIS A 279 -14.23 -21.40 -13.98
C HIS A 279 -14.94 -20.83 -15.21
N PHE A 280 -14.18 -20.36 -16.20
CA PHE A 280 -14.74 -19.79 -17.43
C PHE A 280 -15.03 -20.83 -18.51
N ARG A 281 -14.64 -22.09 -18.32
CA ARG A 281 -14.88 -23.16 -19.30
C ARG A 281 -16.38 -23.31 -19.53
N ASP A 282 -16.78 -23.32 -20.80
CA ASP A 282 -18.15 -23.48 -21.27
C ASP A 282 -19.18 -22.47 -20.72
N LYS A 283 -18.70 -21.30 -20.25
CA LYS A 283 -19.54 -20.27 -19.61
C LYS A 283 -19.35 -18.89 -20.21
N ARG A 284 -20.35 -18.03 -20.02
CA ARG A 284 -20.36 -16.65 -20.54
C ARG A 284 -19.78 -15.68 -19.51
N TYR A 285 -18.68 -15.01 -19.86
CA TYR A 285 -18.05 -14.03 -18.97
C TYR A 285 -17.93 -12.64 -19.61
N PHE A 286 -17.99 -11.62 -18.76
CA PHE A 286 -17.80 -10.22 -19.14
C PHE A 286 -16.81 -9.50 -18.22
N ILE A 287 -15.64 -9.17 -18.76
CA ILE A 287 -14.53 -8.64 -17.96
C ILE A 287 -14.17 -7.24 -18.46
N VAL A 288 -14.04 -6.29 -17.54
CA VAL A 288 -13.52 -4.96 -17.81
C VAL A 288 -12.16 -4.82 -17.14
N ILE A 289 -11.14 -4.54 -17.94
CA ILE A 289 -9.80 -4.19 -17.47
C ILE A 289 -9.60 -2.71 -17.74
N ASP A 290 -9.74 -1.91 -16.69
CA ASP A 290 -9.63 -0.47 -16.76
C ASP A 290 -8.16 -0.03 -16.63
N ASP A 291 -7.75 0.94 -17.45
CA ASP A 291 -6.47 1.66 -17.36
C ASP A 291 -5.24 0.75 -17.61
N LEU A 292 -5.24 0.00 -18.72
CA LEU A 292 -4.14 -0.92 -19.07
C LEU A 292 -3.01 -0.22 -19.84
N TRP A 293 -1.79 -0.23 -19.30
CA TRP A 293 -0.62 0.48 -19.87
C TRP A 293 0.44 -0.43 -20.51
N ASP A 294 0.48 -1.70 -20.11
CA ASP A 294 1.52 -2.63 -20.53
C ASP A 294 0.94 -3.80 -21.33
N ARG A 295 1.51 -4.02 -22.52
CA ARG A 295 1.15 -5.13 -23.40
C ARG A 295 1.55 -6.48 -22.79
N THR A 296 2.68 -6.56 -22.09
CA THR A 296 3.13 -7.86 -21.56
C THR A 296 2.19 -8.36 -20.46
N ALA A 297 1.58 -7.45 -19.71
CA ALA A 297 0.52 -7.77 -18.77
C ALA A 297 -0.71 -8.36 -19.46
N TRP A 298 -1.14 -7.80 -20.60
CA TRP A 298 -2.22 -8.38 -21.40
C TRP A 298 -1.90 -9.79 -21.86
N ASP A 299 -0.69 -10.03 -22.37
CA ASP A 299 -0.28 -11.35 -22.88
C ASP A 299 -0.36 -12.45 -21.79
N ILE A 300 -0.16 -12.07 -20.52
CA ILE A 300 -0.33 -12.97 -19.36
C ILE A 300 -1.81 -13.13 -19.00
N LEU A 301 -2.59 -12.04 -19.00
CA LEU A 301 -4.01 -12.05 -18.65
C LEU A 301 -4.84 -12.82 -19.66
N CYS A 302 -4.58 -12.64 -20.96
CA CYS A 302 -5.34 -13.30 -22.02
C CYS A 302 -5.18 -14.81 -21.96
N ALA A 303 -4.07 -15.31 -21.42
CA ALA A 303 -3.89 -16.73 -21.16
C ALA A 303 -4.95 -17.29 -20.19
N ALA A 304 -5.56 -16.49 -19.30
CA ALA A 304 -6.62 -16.94 -18.39
C ALA A 304 -8.02 -17.01 -19.02
N PHE A 305 -8.20 -16.46 -20.23
CA PHE A 305 -9.52 -16.31 -20.86
C PHE A 305 -9.68 -17.32 -22.01
N PRO A 306 -10.52 -18.36 -21.86
CA PRO A 306 -10.70 -19.37 -22.90
C PRO A 306 -11.40 -18.80 -24.14
N HIS A 307 -10.86 -19.07 -25.33
CA HIS A 307 -11.47 -18.73 -26.62
C HIS A 307 -12.58 -19.74 -26.97
N GLY A 308 -13.72 -19.65 -26.28
CA GLY A 308 -14.91 -20.47 -26.56
C GLY A 308 -16.01 -19.72 -27.30
N ASP A 309 -16.98 -20.48 -27.84
CA ASP A 309 -18.13 -19.99 -28.62
C ASP A 309 -19.33 -19.56 -27.75
N ASN A 310 -19.05 -18.96 -26.59
CA ASN A 310 -20.06 -18.59 -25.58
C ASN A 310 -20.38 -17.09 -25.57
N SER A 311 -20.05 -16.37 -26.65
CA SER A 311 -20.28 -14.93 -26.77
C SER A 311 -19.70 -14.12 -25.59
N SER A 312 -18.55 -14.54 -25.06
CA SER A 312 -17.84 -13.84 -23.99
C SER A 312 -17.28 -12.50 -24.48
N ARG A 313 -17.17 -11.53 -23.58
CA ARG A 313 -16.80 -10.15 -23.91
C ARG A 313 -15.73 -9.61 -22.96
N ILE A 314 -14.77 -8.85 -23.49
CA ILE A 314 -13.78 -8.14 -22.68
C ILE A 314 -13.73 -6.69 -23.16
N ILE A 315 -13.79 -5.74 -22.22
CA ILE A 315 -13.52 -4.32 -22.48
C ILE A 315 -12.18 -3.98 -21.84
N ILE A 316 -11.34 -3.26 -22.58
CA ILE A 316 -10.09 -2.71 -22.09
C ILE A 316 -10.15 -1.20 -22.26
N THR A 317 -9.81 -0.43 -21.23
CA THR A 317 -9.58 1.02 -21.40
C THR A 317 -8.08 1.29 -21.37
N THR A 318 -7.58 2.12 -22.28
CA THR A 318 -6.16 2.46 -22.36
C THR A 318 -5.93 3.84 -22.97
N GLU A 319 -4.81 4.45 -22.61
CA GLU A 319 -4.33 5.70 -23.23
C GLU A 319 -3.38 5.40 -24.38
N ASN A 320 -2.77 4.22 -24.36
CA ASN A 320 -1.76 3.82 -25.32
C ASN A 320 -2.39 3.05 -26.48
N VAL A 321 -2.38 3.68 -27.65
CA VAL A 321 -2.90 3.08 -28.89
C VAL A 321 -2.18 1.75 -29.21
N ASN A 322 -0.89 1.62 -28.90
CA ASN A 322 -0.14 0.38 -29.15
C ASN A 322 -0.61 -0.80 -28.29
N VAL A 323 -1.02 -0.53 -27.05
CA VAL A 323 -1.63 -1.56 -26.17
C VAL A 323 -2.94 -2.03 -26.78
N SER A 324 -3.77 -1.09 -27.27
CA SER A 324 -5.05 -1.44 -27.90
C SER A 324 -4.89 -2.34 -29.14
N PHE A 325 -3.87 -2.09 -29.98
CA PHE A 325 -3.56 -2.95 -31.13
C PHE A 325 -3.10 -4.34 -30.70
N GLY A 326 -2.30 -4.43 -29.63
CA GLY A 326 -1.88 -5.71 -29.06
C GLY A 326 -3.06 -6.53 -28.52
N CYS A 327 -4.06 -5.88 -27.93
CA CYS A 327 -5.20 -6.56 -27.31
C CYS A 327 -6.27 -7.02 -28.30
N CYS A 328 -6.55 -6.21 -29.32
CA CYS A 328 -7.61 -6.49 -30.31
C CYS A 328 -7.14 -7.33 -31.51
N GLY A 329 -5.85 -7.65 -31.61
CA GLY A 329 -5.27 -8.38 -32.75
C GLY A 329 -5.37 -7.59 -34.07
N SER A 330 -5.43 -8.30 -35.21
CA SER A 330 -5.53 -7.68 -36.56
C SER A 330 -6.89 -7.04 -36.88
N ARG A 331 -7.86 -7.07 -35.95
CA ARG A 331 -9.23 -6.55 -36.17
C ARG A 331 -9.35 -5.10 -35.67
N HIS A 332 -8.96 -4.14 -36.51
CA HIS A 332 -9.09 -2.70 -36.24
C HIS A 332 -10.52 -2.25 -35.92
N CYS A 333 -11.55 -3.02 -36.31
CA CYS A 333 -12.96 -2.76 -36.03
C CYS A 333 -13.38 -2.91 -34.56
N ASN A 334 -12.46 -3.32 -33.66
CA ASN A 334 -12.71 -3.47 -32.22
C ASN A 334 -12.11 -2.35 -31.36
N ILE A 335 -11.64 -1.25 -31.96
CA ILE A 335 -11.05 -0.12 -31.23
C ILE A 335 -11.99 1.08 -31.28
N LEU A 336 -12.50 1.51 -30.13
CA LEU A 336 -13.32 2.70 -29.97
C LEU A 336 -12.43 3.87 -29.54
N LYS A 337 -12.20 4.83 -30.44
CA LYS A 337 -11.52 6.08 -30.11
C LYS A 337 -12.53 7.07 -29.54
N MET A 338 -12.38 7.45 -28.27
CA MET A 338 -13.23 8.47 -27.66
C MET A 338 -12.86 9.86 -28.16
N LYS A 339 -13.89 10.70 -28.36
CA LYS A 339 -13.75 12.12 -28.72
C LYS A 339 -14.00 13.00 -27.48
N PRO A 340 -13.40 14.20 -27.41
CA PRO A 340 -13.78 15.20 -26.41
C PRO A 340 -15.26 15.58 -26.50
N LEU A 341 -15.79 16.12 -25.41
CA LEU A 341 -17.14 16.66 -25.37
C LEU A 341 -17.24 17.86 -26.32
N ASP A 342 -18.39 17.99 -26.97
CA ASP A 342 -18.68 19.22 -27.71
C ASP A 342 -18.92 20.39 -26.75
N ILE A 343 -19.00 21.60 -27.30
CA ILE A 343 -19.14 22.83 -26.50
C ILE A 343 -20.45 22.85 -25.69
N HIS A 344 -21.51 22.24 -26.21
CA HIS A 344 -22.84 22.28 -25.62
C HIS A 344 -22.91 21.31 -24.42
N ASP A 345 -22.43 20.09 -24.59
CA ASP A 345 -22.34 19.10 -23.53
C ASP A 345 -21.31 19.49 -22.47
N SER A 346 -20.21 20.14 -22.88
CA SER A 346 -19.26 20.76 -21.96
C SER A 346 -19.91 21.86 -21.11
N GLY A 347 -20.76 22.69 -21.72
CA GLY A 347 -21.54 23.71 -21.02
C GLY A 347 -22.52 23.12 -20.00
N LYS A 348 -23.28 22.09 -20.39
CA LYS A 348 -24.17 21.38 -19.45
C LYS A 348 -23.41 20.82 -18.25
N LEU A 349 -22.26 20.20 -18.47
CA LEU A 349 -21.42 19.65 -17.40
C LEU A 349 -20.88 20.76 -16.48
N PHE A 350 -20.41 21.87 -17.05
CA PHE A 350 -19.90 23.00 -16.28
C PHE A 350 -21.00 23.64 -15.44
N PHE A 351 -22.14 23.99 -16.06
CA PHE A 351 -23.22 24.71 -15.39
C PHE A 351 -23.93 23.89 -14.33
N SER A 352 -24.16 22.59 -14.56
CA SER A 352 -24.75 21.70 -13.55
C SER A 352 -23.91 21.55 -12.28
N ARG A 353 -22.62 21.90 -12.36
CA ARG A 353 -21.69 21.81 -11.23
C ARG A 353 -21.42 23.16 -10.56
N VAL A 354 -21.44 24.26 -11.31
CA VAL A 354 -21.31 25.62 -10.77
C VAL A 354 -22.61 26.12 -10.16
N PHE A 355 -23.75 25.83 -10.80
CA PHE A 355 -25.06 26.36 -10.45
C PHE A 355 -26.00 25.26 -9.94
N ILE A 356 -26.79 25.58 -8.91
CA ILE A 356 -27.84 24.69 -8.40
C ILE A 356 -29.11 24.75 -9.29
N SER A 357 -29.25 25.81 -10.10
CA SER A 357 -30.30 25.98 -11.11
C SER A 357 -29.71 26.16 -12.50
N ASP A 358 -30.40 25.73 -13.55
CA ASP A 358 -29.92 25.79 -14.95
C ASP A 358 -29.69 27.20 -15.53
N GLN A 359 -29.88 28.27 -14.76
CA GLN A 359 -29.73 29.66 -15.21
C GLN A 359 -28.40 30.28 -14.79
N CYS A 360 -27.52 30.51 -15.76
CA CYS A 360 -26.27 31.26 -15.59
C CYS A 360 -26.56 32.78 -15.58
N PRO A 361 -26.05 33.56 -14.61
CA PRO A 361 -26.16 35.01 -14.61
C PRO A 361 -25.52 35.65 -15.86
N ASP A 362 -26.23 36.58 -16.50
CA ASP A 362 -25.78 37.18 -17.78
C ASP A 362 -24.40 37.83 -17.69
N LYS A 363 -24.03 38.39 -16.53
CA LYS A 363 -22.74 39.05 -16.30
C LYS A 363 -21.52 38.10 -16.42
N ILE A 364 -21.70 36.80 -16.17
CA ILE A 364 -20.61 35.80 -16.13
C ILE A 364 -20.71 34.84 -17.33
N LYS A 365 -21.76 34.96 -18.14
CA LYS A 365 -22.06 34.06 -19.26
C LYS A 365 -20.97 34.05 -20.33
N GLU A 366 -20.45 35.22 -20.71
CA GLU A 366 -19.37 35.34 -21.70
C GLU A 366 -18.07 34.72 -21.19
N ILE A 367 -17.69 35.02 -19.94
CA ILE A 367 -16.50 34.45 -19.29
C ILE A 367 -16.63 32.94 -19.17
N SER A 368 -17.80 32.44 -18.77
CA SER A 368 -18.07 31.00 -18.65
C SER A 368 -17.86 30.27 -19.98
N HIS A 369 -18.40 30.80 -21.08
CA HIS A 369 -18.21 30.19 -22.40
C HIS A 369 -16.75 30.20 -22.87
N ALA A 370 -15.99 31.26 -22.56
CA ALA A 370 -14.56 31.29 -22.83
C ALA A 370 -13.82 30.19 -22.06
N LEU A 371 -14.07 30.07 -20.75
CA LEU A 371 -13.45 29.04 -19.90
C LEU A 371 -13.79 27.62 -20.35
N ILE A 372 -15.04 27.36 -20.74
CA ILE A 372 -15.48 26.04 -21.24
C ILE A 372 -14.71 25.69 -22.53
N ARG A 373 -14.52 26.66 -23.43
CA ARG A 373 -13.76 26.46 -24.66
C ARG A 373 -12.29 26.17 -24.38
N ASP A 374 -11.71 26.89 -23.41
CA ASP A 374 -10.30 26.73 -23.02
C ASP A 374 -10.01 25.37 -22.36
N CYS A 375 -11.04 24.64 -21.90
CA CYS A 375 -10.92 23.26 -21.40
C CYS A 375 -10.78 22.20 -22.50
N GLY A 376 -10.96 22.55 -23.78
CA GLY A 376 -10.82 21.63 -24.91
C GLY A 376 -11.77 20.42 -24.89
N GLY A 377 -12.91 20.52 -24.20
CA GLY A 377 -13.90 19.43 -24.09
C GLY A 377 -13.49 18.25 -23.19
N LEU A 378 -12.49 18.42 -22.32
CA LEU A 378 -12.10 17.41 -21.33
C LEU A 378 -13.02 17.44 -20.10
N PRO A 379 -13.75 16.35 -19.77
CA PRO A 379 -14.60 16.29 -18.59
C PRO A 379 -13.88 16.62 -17.28
N LEU A 380 -12.68 16.05 -17.06
CA LEU A 380 -11.92 16.30 -15.83
C LEU A 380 -11.45 17.75 -15.70
N ALA A 381 -11.06 18.41 -16.80
CA ALA A 381 -10.68 19.84 -16.80
C ALA A 381 -11.89 20.71 -16.42
N ILE A 382 -13.03 20.44 -17.05
CA ILE A 382 -14.30 21.14 -16.82
C ILE A 382 -14.73 20.98 -15.37
N ILE A 383 -14.68 19.75 -14.83
CA ILE A 383 -15.05 19.45 -13.45
C ILE A 383 -14.16 20.20 -12.45
N ASN A 384 -12.85 20.25 -12.68
CA ASN A 384 -11.91 20.96 -11.79
C ASN A 384 -12.15 22.47 -11.79
N LEU A 385 -12.33 23.08 -12.97
CA LEU A 385 -12.60 24.51 -13.09
C LEU A 385 -13.99 24.88 -12.55
N ALA A 386 -15.01 24.10 -12.87
CA ALA A 386 -16.34 24.28 -12.30
C ALA A 386 -16.31 24.17 -10.77
N GLY A 387 -15.60 23.17 -10.25
CA GLY A 387 -15.43 22.98 -8.81
C GLY A 387 -14.65 24.09 -8.11
N LEU A 388 -13.67 24.71 -8.79
CA LEU A 388 -12.96 25.90 -8.30
C LEU A 388 -13.91 27.12 -8.16
N LEU A 389 -14.79 27.30 -9.14
CA LEU A 389 -15.69 28.45 -9.25
C LEU A 389 -17.01 28.27 -8.49
N ALA A 390 -17.35 27.02 -8.14
CA ALA A 390 -18.54 26.70 -7.38
C ALA A 390 -18.56 27.45 -6.04
N GLY A 391 -19.68 28.12 -5.74
CA GLY A 391 -19.84 28.91 -4.52
C GLY A 391 -19.07 30.24 -4.49
N GLN A 392 -18.45 30.66 -5.59
CA GLN A 392 -17.70 31.94 -5.74
C GLN A 392 -18.37 32.88 -6.75
N LEU A 393 -19.70 32.83 -6.87
CA LEU A 393 -20.46 33.64 -7.83
C LEU A 393 -20.36 35.14 -7.59
N ASP A 394 -20.12 35.54 -6.33
CA ASP A 394 -20.01 36.95 -5.93
C ASP A 394 -18.64 37.57 -6.24
N CYS A 395 -17.63 36.76 -6.61
CA CYS A 395 -16.25 37.20 -6.76
C CYS A 395 -15.84 37.39 -8.23
N SER A 396 -16.31 38.47 -8.87
CA SER A 396 -16.02 38.76 -10.29
C SER A 396 -14.52 38.80 -10.62
N GLU A 397 -13.67 39.23 -9.67
CA GLU A 397 -12.22 39.30 -9.85
C GLU A 397 -11.57 37.91 -10.02
N LEU A 398 -12.07 36.90 -9.30
CA LEU A 398 -11.58 35.52 -9.40
C LEU A 398 -11.86 34.94 -10.80
N TRP A 399 -13.04 35.21 -11.37
CA TRP A 399 -13.41 34.74 -12.70
C TRP A 399 -12.53 35.33 -13.79
N HIS A 400 -12.27 36.64 -13.73
CA HIS A 400 -11.35 37.30 -14.66
C HIS A 400 -9.90 36.81 -14.48
N HIS A 401 -9.44 36.64 -13.24
CA HIS A 401 -8.11 36.11 -12.97
C HIS A 401 -7.90 34.70 -13.52
N VAL A 402 -8.89 33.82 -13.36
CA VAL A 402 -8.86 32.44 -13.91
C VAL A 402 -8.83 32.50 -15.43
N GLN A 403 -9.66 33.35 -16.05
CA GLN A 403 -9.69 33.53 -17.50
C GLN A 403 -8.36 34.05 -18.06
N ASP A 404 -7.79 35.11 -17.48
CA ASP A 404 -6.55 35.72 -17.95
C ASP A 404 -5.37 34.74 -17.87
N ASN A 405 -5.27 33.99 -16.77
CA ASN A 405 -4.24 32.95 -16.62
C ASN A 405 -4.42 31.85 -17.67
N LEU A 406 -5.63 31.30 -17.85
CA LEU A 406 -5.86 30.25 -18.83
C LEU A 406 -5.64 30.71 -20.27
N CYS A 407 -6.10 31.91 -20.63
CA CYS A 407 -5.85 32.49 -21.94
C CYS A 407 -4.35 32.62 -22.24
N SER A 408 -3.55 33.05 -21.25
CA SER A 408 -2.09 33.14 -21.41
C SER A 408 -1.42 31.77 -21.60
N ILE A 409 -1.95 30.74 -20.92
CA ILE A 409 -1.41 29.39 -20.88
C ILE A 409 -1.77 28.60 -22.15
N VAL A 410 -3.04 28.63 -22.58
CA VAL A 410 -3.54 27.89 -23.75
C VAL A 410 -2.83 28.33 -25.04
N ASN A 411 -2.42 29.59 -25.14
CA ASN A 411 -1.68 30.11 -26.30
C ASN A 411 -0.25 29.53 -26.44
N GLY A 412 0.30 28.87 -25.42
CA GLY A 412 1.66 28.31 -25.42
C GLY A 412 1.76 26.78 -25.35
N ILE A 413 0.65 26.04 -25.25
CA ILE A 413 0.63 24.59 -24.99
C ILE A 413 0.61 23.76 -26.29
N CYS A 414 1.33 22.63 -26.28
CA CYS A 414 1.39 21.67 -27.40
C CYS A 414 0.51 20.41 -27.22
N THR A 415 0.12 20.03 -25.99
CA THR A 415 -0.64 18.78 -25.74
C THR A 415 -1.81 18.94 -24.75
N VAL A 416 -2.79 18.03 -24.86
CA VAL A 416 -3.99 17.97 -24.00
C VAL A 416 -3.63 17.68 -22.53
N GLU A 417 -2.56 16.92 -22.29
CA GLU A 417 -2.08 16.60 -20.94
C GLU A 417 -1.44 17.82 -20.25
N ASP A 418 -0.65 18.60 -20.98
CA ASP A 418 -0.04 19.82 -20.47
C ASP A 418 -1.11 20.85 -20.07
N MET A 419 -2.15 20.99 -20.90
CA MET A 419 -3.32 21.82 -20.57
C MET A 419 -4.01 21.36 -19.27
N GLN A 420 -4.22 20.06 -19.11
CA GLN A 420 -4.80 19.52 -17.88
C GLN A 420 -3.91 19.77 -16.65
N LYS A 421 -2.58 19.66 -16.79
CA LYS A 421 -1.63 19.95 -15.70
C LYS A 421 -1.66 21.42 -15.28
N GLU A 422 -1.73 22.33 -16.25
CA GLU A 422 -1.81 23.77 -15.93
C GLU A 422 -3.15 24.14 -15.27
N ILE A 423 -4.25 23.55 -15.70
CA ILE A 423 -5.55 23.71 -15.03
C ILE A 423 -5.47 23.19 -13.59
N LEU A 424 -4.84 22.04 -13.36
CA LEU A 424 -4.61 21.51 -12.01
C LEU A 424 -3.71 22.45 -11.18
N ASN A 425 -2.67 23.04 -11.79
CA ASN A 425 -1.79 23.99 -11.14
C ASN A 425 -2.56 25.26 -10.69
N LEU A 426 -3.41 25.80 -11.56
CA LEU A 426 -4.28 26.92 -11.24
C LEU A 426 -5.25 26.57 -10.09
N CYS A 427 -5.93 25.44 -10.19
CA CYS A 427 -6.87 24.98 -9.18
C CYS A 427 -6.17 24.72 -7.84
N TYR A 428 -4.98 24.11 -7.86
CA TYR A 428 -4.14 23.90 -6.67
C TYR A 428 -3.74 25.22 -6.04
N ASN A 429 -3.28 26.20 -6.82
CA ASN A 429 -2.84 27.49 -6.30
C ASN A 429 -3.97 28.23 -5.57
N CYS A 430 -5.21 28.07 -6.05
CA CYS A 430 -6.41 28.64 -5.43
C CYS A 430 -6.94 27.89 -4.20
N LEU A 431 -6.37 26.73 -3.84
CA LEU A 431 -6.77 25.99 -2.63
C LEU A 431 -6.26 26.67 -1.34
N PRO A 432 -7.09 26.70 -0.28
CA PRO A 432 -6.65 27.02 1.07
C PRO A 432 -5.48 26.13 1.54
N ARG A 433 -4.61 26.67 2.39
CA ARG A 433 -3.37 26.00 2.86
C ARG A 433 -3.62 24.62 3.50
N CYS A 434 -4.69 24.50 4.28
CA CYS A 434 -5.05 23.23 4.92
C CYS A 434 -5.48 22.18 3.88
N LEU A 435 -6.24 22.60 2.85
CA LEU A 435 -6.67 21.71 1.77
C LEU A 435 -5.51 21.30 0.87
N LYS A 436 -4.55 22.20 0.58
CA LYS A 436 -3.28 21.83 -0.08
C LYS A 436 -2.56 20.73 0.67
N THR A 437 -2.41 20.90 1.99
CA THR A 437 -1.75 19.91 2.86
C THR A 437 -2.49 18.56 2.84
N CYS A 438 -3.82 18.58 2.95
CA CYS A 438 -4.65 17.38 2.90
C CYS A 438 -4.58 16.68 1.54
N LEU A 439 -4.56 17.45 0.44
CA LEU A 439 -4.43 16.95 -0.92
C LEU A 439 -3.05 16.32 -1.16
N LEU A 440 -1.96 16.97 -0.76
CA LEU A 440 -0.61 16.39 -0.88
C LEU A 440 -0.47 15.08 -0.08
N TYR A 441 -1.23 14.91 1.00
CA TYR A 441 -1.20 13.69 1.83
C TYR A 441 -1.62 12.42 1.07
N PHE A 442 -2.41 12.55 0.00
CA PHE A 442 -2.79 11.41 -0.82
C PHE A 442 -1.60 10.69 -1.46
N THR A 443 -0.45 11.37 -1.61
CA THR A 443 0.81 10.76 -2.07
C THR A 443 1.38 9.70 -1.11
N MET A 444 0.82 9.57 0.11
CA MET A 444 1.12 8.44 0.99
C MET A 444 0.65 7.10 0.41
N TYR A 445 -0.36 7.09 -0.47
CA TYR A 445 -0.97 5.88 -1.00
C TYR A 445 -0.47 5.56 -2.42
N PRO A 446 -0.38 4.26 -2.79
CA PRO A 446 -0.02 3.89 -4.15
C PRO A 446 -1.14 4.21 -5.15
N GLU A 447 -0.78 4.27 -6.42
CA GLU A 447 -1.72 4.49 -7.53
C GLU A 447 -2.85 3.44 -7.54
N GLY A 448 -4.09 3.88 -7.76
CA GLY A 448 -5.27 3.02 -7.82
C GLY A 448 -5.78 2.51 -6.46
N TYR A 449 -5.17 2.93 -5.34
CA TYR A 449 -5.59 2.53 -4.00
C TYR A 449 -6.95 3.16 -3.61
N ILE A 450 -7.85 2.36 -3.04
CA ILE A 450 -9.14 2.83 -2.53
C ILE A 450 -8.97 3.29 -1.08
N ILE A 451 -9.15 4.59 -0.84
CA ILE A 451 -8.88 5.23 0.45
C ILE A 451 -10.21 5.46 1.18
N ARG A 452 -10.37 4.86 2.37
CA ARG A 452 -11.56 5.07 3.21
C ARG A 452 -11.53 6.47 3.85
N LYS A 453 -12.63 7.22 3.74
CA LYS A 453 -12.80 8.57 4.31
C LYS A 453 -12.47 8.59 5.81
N VAL A 454 -13.01 7.63 6.55
CA VAL A 454 -12.84 7.51 8.02
C VAL A 454 -11.37 7.32 8.43
N ASP A 455 -10.58 6.59 7.65
CA ASP A 455 -9.16 6.38 7.95
C ASP A 455 -8.36 7.64 7.68
N LEU A 456 -8.62 8.28 6.55
CA LEU A 456 -7.93 9.49 6.12
C LEU A 456 -8.16 10.66 7.09
N VAL A 457 -9.39 10.84 7.56
CA VAL A 457 -9.75 11.84 8.59
C VAL A 457 -8.95 11.60 9.88
N LYS A 458 -8.91 10.36 10.37
CA LYS A 458 -8.11 10.02 11.57
C LYS A 458 -6.62 10.29 11.35
N GLN A 459 -6.10 10.03 10.15
CA GLN A 459 -4.70 10.28 9.81
C GLN A 459 -4.40 11.78 9.78
N TRP A 460 -5.22 12.61 9.14
CA TRP A 460 -5.04 14.07 9.13
C TRP A 460 -5.05 14.68 10.54
N ILE A 461 -5.91 14.16 11.41
CA ILE A 461 -5.94 14.55 12.84
C ILE A 461 -4.66 14.08 13.56
N ALA A 462 -4.21 12.84 13.32
CA ALA A 462 -3.01 12.29 13.93
C ALA A 462 -1.72 13.02 13.49
N GLU A 463 -1.66 13.46 12.23
CA GLU A 463 -0.60 14.31 11.67
C GLU A 463 -0.58 15.70 12.31
N GLY A 464 -1.75 16.21 12.70
CA GLY A 464 -1.94 17.56 13.24
C GLY A 464 -2.27 18.62 12.19
N PHE A 465 -2.80 18.21 11.03
CA PHE A 465 -3.27 19.13 9.99
C PHE A 465 -4.53 19.88 10.40
N ILE A 466 -5.27 19.32 11.37
CA ILE A 466 -6.57 19.80 11.82
C ILE A 466 -6.52 20.02 13.32
N ILE A 467 -6.78 21.25 13.75
CA ILE A 467 -6.78 21.64 15.16
C ILE A 467 -7.94 22.60 15.41
N ALA A 468 -8.90 22.18 16.23
CA ALA A 468 -9.95 23.00 16.81
C ALA A 468 -9.89 22.93 18.34
N THR A 469 -10.62 23.83 18.99
CA THR A 469 -10.74 23.93 20.45
C THR A 469 -11.39 22.68 21.05
N GLU A 470 -12.33 22.04 20.32
CA GLU A 470 -12.96 20.77 20.69
C GLU A 470 -12.68 19.65 19.69
N ARG A 471 -12.42 18.43 20.19
CA ARG A 471 -12.11 17.26 19.33
C ARG A 471 -13.25 16.83 18.42
N LYS A 472 -14.51 17.08 18.79
CA LYS A 472 -15.67 16.78 17.94
C LYS A 472 -15.64 17.64 16.66
N GLN A 473 -15.26 18.91 16.82
CA GLN A 473 -15.10 19.84 15.71
C GLN A 473 -13.96 19.42 14.78
N ASN A 474 -12.88 18.78 15.29
CA ASN A 474 -11.81 18.28 14.41
C ASN A 474 -12.30 17.28 13.36
N VAL A 475 -13.22 16.38 13.72
CA VAL A 475 -13.74 15.37 12.80
C VAL A 475 -14.62 16.04 11.75
N GLU A 476 -15.53 16.92 12.18
CA GLU A 476 -16.44 17.65 11.29
C GLU A 476 -15.67 18.56 10.29
N ILE A 477 -14.62 19.26 10.75
CA ILE A 477 -13.74 20.06 9.87
C ILE A 477 -12.99 19.16 8.88
N ALA A 478 -12.51 18.00 9.32
CA ALA A 478 -11.80 17.06 8.45
C ALA A 478 -12.70 16.48 7.36
N GLU A 479 -13.91 16.09 7.73
CA GLU A 479 -14.92 15.60 6.80
C GLU A 479 -15.30 16.69 5.80
N GLY A 480 -15.48 17.93 6.27
CA GLY A 480 -15.72 19.09 5.41
C GLY A 480 -14.56 19.37 4.43
N TYR A 481 -13.31 19.17 4.84
CA TYR A 481 -12.16 19.27 3.92
C TYR A 481 -12.13 18.17 2.88
N PHE A 482 -12.48 16.94 3.27
CA PHE A 482 -12.60 15.83 2.34
C PHE A 482 -13.69 16.10 1.29
N ASP A 483 -14.87 16.50 1.74
CA ASP A 483 -16.01 16.74 0.86
C ASP A 483 -15.73 17.91 -0.11
N GLU A 484 -15.01 18.94 0.34
CA GLU A 484 -14.55 20.04 -0.52
C GLU A 484 -13.58 19.57 -1.61
N LEU A 485 -12.64 18.66 -1.31
CA LEU A 485 -11.74 18.10 -2.32
C LEU A 485 -12.52 17.27 -3.36
N VAL A 486 -13.58 16.56 -2.96
CA VAL A 486 -14.45 15.84 -3.90
C VAL A 486 -15.26 16.83 -4.75
N ASN A 487 -15.81 17.88 -4.14
CA ASN A 487 -16.58 18.92 -4.84
C ASN A 487 -15.72 19.62 -5.90
N ARG A 488 -14.45 19.88 -5.58
CA ARG A 488 -13.48 20.47 -6.51
C ARG A 488 -12.97 19.53 -7.60
N GLY A 489 -13.33 18.24 -7.57
CA GLY A 489 -12.87 17.26 -8.57
C GLY A 489 -11.42 16.81 -8.41
N MET A 490 -10.76 17.18 -7.30
CA MET A 490 -9.37 16.81 -7.00
C MET A 490 -9.26 15.34 -6.59
N ILE A 491 -10.34 14.77 -6.04
CA ILE A 491 -10.46 13.35 -5.69
C ILE A 491 -11.81 12.82 -6.16
N GLU A 492 -11.85 11.53 -6.51
CA GLU A 492 -13.03 10.88 -7.08
C GLU A 492 -13.71 9.98 -6.04
N PRO A 493 -15.05 10.01 -5.92
CA PRO A 493 -15.75 9.07 -5.05
C PRO A 493 -15.67 7.65 -5.62
N ALA A 494 -15.33 6.68 -4.76
CA ALA A 494 -15.25 5.27 -5.11
C ALA A 494 -16.47 4.50 -4.60
N GLU A 495 -16.82 4.67 -3.33
CA GLU A 495 -18.02 4.12 -2.71
C GLU A 495 -18.88 5.22 -2.12
N ILE A 496 -20.18 5.16 -2.40
CA ILE A 496 -21.19 6.06 -1.88
C ILE A 496 -22.23 5.22 -1.15
N ASP A 497 -22.60 5.64 0.06
CA ASP A 497 -23.63 4.94 0.83
C ASP A 497 -25.07 5.29 0.36
N TYR A 498 -26.06 4.67 0.98
CA TYR A 498 -27.47 4.89 0.64
C TYR A 498 -27.98 6.32 0.96
N ASN A 499 -27.25 7.09 1.76
CA ASN A 499 -27.55 8.48 2.08
C ASN A 499 -26.87 9.47 1.12
N TYR A 500 -26.15 8.96 0.11
CA TYR A 500 -25.30 9.73 -0.80
C TYR A 500 -24.06 10.32 -0.11
N GLU A 501 -23.62 9.73 1.01
CA GLU A 501 -22.36 10.09 1.64
C GLU A 501 -21.22 9.28 1.03
N VAL A 502 -20.12 9.94 0.67
CA VAL A 502 -18.93 9.26 0.14
C VAL A 502 -18.19 8.55 1.28
N LEU A 503 -18.08 7.22 1.18
CA LEU A 503 -17.41 6.37 2.16
C LEU A 503 -15.91 6.19 1.84
N SER A 504 -15.56 6.16 0.56
CA SER A 504 -14.20 5.99 0.09
C SER A 504 -13.96 6.74 -1.23
N CYS A 505 -12.70 7.02 -1.52
CA CYS A 505 -12.28 7.76 -2.71
C CYS A 505 -11.07 7.12 -3.39
N THR A 506 -10.85 7.51 -4.63
CA THR A 506 -9.63 7.27 -5.42
C THR A 506 -9.10 8.60 -5.95
N VAL A 507 -7.81 8.66 -6.26
CA VAL A 507 -7.22 9.82 -6.92
C VAL A 507 -6.97 9.47 -8.38
N HIS A 508 -7.45 10.31 -9.30
CA HIS A 508 -7.17 10.15 -10.72
C HIS A 508 -5.65 10.25 -10.96
N HIS A 509 -5.07 9.41 -11.83
CA HIS A 509 -3.61 9.28 -11.95
C HIS A 509 -2.91 10.60 -12.35
N ILE A 510 -3.49 11.43 -13.24
CA ILE A 510 -2.93 12.76 -13.58
C ILE A 510 -2.83 13.66 -12.33
N VAL A 511 -3.87 13.64 -11.49
CA VAL A 511 -3.88 14.43 -10.26
C VAL A 511 -2.82 13.88 -9.31
N LEU A 512 -2.72 12.55 -9.17
CA LEU A 512 -1.70 11.88 -8.35
C LEU A 512 -0.27 12.24 -8.80
N ASP A 513 0.01 12.24 -10.11
CA ASP A 513 1.28 12.65 -10.69
C ASP A 513 1.60 14.11 -10.34
N PHE A 514 0.63 15.00 -10.58
CA PHE A 514 0.75 16.43 -10.28
C PHE A 514 1.04 16.68 -8.78
N ILE A 515 0.26 16.09 -7.87
CA ILE A 515 0.48 16.27 -6.43
C ILE A 515 1.77 15.59 -5.95
N THR A 516 2.25 14.55 -6.65
CA THR A 516 3.55 13.91 -6.38
C THR A 516 4.70 14.83 -6.76
N GLU A 517 4.60 15.54 -7.88
CA GLU A 517 5.57 16.58 -8.26
C GLU A 517 5.58 17.73 -7.24
N LYS A 518 4.40 18.28 -6.88
CA LYS A 518 4.29 19.32 -5.84
C LYS A 518 4.78 18.86 -4.48
N SER A 519 4.51 17.62 -4.09
CA SER A 519 5.00 17.04 -2.83
C SER A 519 6.53 16.95 -2.79
N LYS A 520 7.18 16.65 -3.92
CA LYS A 520 8.65 16.66 -4.04
C LYS A 520 9.22 18.08 -3.99
N GLU A 521 8.60 19.04 -4.69
CA GLU A 521 8.98 20.45 -4.65
C GLU A 521 8.93 21.02 -3.22
N GLU A 522 7.87 20.68 -2.47
CA GLU A 522 7.65 21.14 -1.10
C GLU A 522 8.34 20.28 -0.02
N LYS A 523 9.05 19.20 -0.41
CA LYS A 523 9.68 18.20 0.49
C LYS A 523 8.71 17.62 1.52
N PHE A 524 7.45 17.42 1.12
CA PHE A 524 6.37 17.05 2.01
C PHE A 524 6.32 15.54 2.31
N ILE A 525 6.24 14.71 1.27
CA ILE A 525 6.27 13.24 1.35
C ILE A 525 7.31 12.70 0.38
N PHE A 526 8.10 11.74 0.85
CA PHE A 526 8.97 10.96 -0.01
C PHE A 526 8.32 9.62 -0.32
N ALA A 527 7.97 9.38 -1.57
CA ALA A 527 7.36 8.13 -2.03
C ALA A 527 8.39 7.29 -2.80
N ILE A 528 8.57 6.02 -2.41
CA ILE A 528 9.58 5.11 -2.94
C ILE A 528 8.94 3.84 -3.50
N ASP A 529 9.31 3.50 -4.72
CA ASP A 529 9.07 2.18 -5.30
C ASP A 529 10.29 1.27 -5.05
N CYS A 530 10.11 0.22 -4.22
CA CYS A 530 11.17 -0.74 -3.88
C CYS A 530 11.73 -1.52 -5.08
N SER A 531 11.09 -1.46 -6.25
CA SER A 531 11.60 -2.07 -7.48
C SER A 531 12.69 -1.25 -8.16
N GLN A 532 12.88 0.02 -7.77
CA GLN A 532 13.86 0.93 -8.37
C GLN A 532 15.12 1.07 -7.50
N THR A 533 16.28 1.29 -8.11
CA THR A 533 17.53 1.58 -7.39
C THR A 533 17.46 2.99 -6.79
N VAL A 534 17.24 3.07 -5.49
CA VAL A 534 17.29 4.35 -4.76
C VAL A 534 18.75 4.76 -4.59
N THR A 535 19.17 5.82 -5.27
CA THR A 535 20.44 6.51 -4.99
C THR A 535 20.28 7.34 -3.70
N GLY A 536 21.31 7.34 -2.86
CA GLY A 536 21.24 7.84 -1.48
C GLY A 536 20.62 9.24 -1.36
N LEU A 537 19.65 9.39 -0.45
CA LEU A 537 19.01 10.68 -0.18
C LEU A 537 19.90 11.54 0.71
N SER A 538 20.26 12.72 0.21
CA SER A 538 20.87 13.78 1.03
C SER A 538 19.83 14.72 1.67
N THR A 539 18.58 14.69 1.19
CA THR A 539 17.51 15.62 1.59
C THR A 539 16.64 15.07 2.73
N LYS A 540 16.25 15.95 3.66
CA LYS A 540 15.45 15.62 4.84
C LYS A 540 13.96 15.62 4.49
N PHE A 541 13.28 14.52 4.79
CA PHE A 541 11.83 14.39 4.65
C PHE A 541 11.23 13.92 5.97
N HIS A 542 9.99 14.34 6.25
CA HIS A 542 9.28 13.99 7.48
C HIS A 542 8.23 12.89 7.30
N ARG A 543 7.87 12.55 6.06
CA ARG A 543 6.90 11.49 5.75
C ARG A 543 7.43 10.60 4.65
N LEU A 544 7.20 9.30 4.80
CA LEU A 544 7.73 8.28 3.91
C LEU A 544 6.61 7.32 3.50
N SER A 545 6.46 7.12 2.20
CA SER A 545 5.68 6.02 1.64
C SER A 545 6.62 5.07 0.91
N ILE A 546 6.49 3.78 1.18
CA ILE A 546 7.23 2.72 0.50
C ILE A 546 6.21 1.75 -0.06
N TYR A 547 6.28 1.48 -1.35
CA TYR A 547 5.46 0.46 -1.98
C TYR A 547 6.31 -0.40 -2.92
N SER A 548 5.84 -1.61 -3.19
CA SER A 548 6.49 -2.52 -4.12
C SER A 548 5.59 -2.73 -5.33
N SER A 549 5.96 -2.17 -6.47
CA SER A 549 5.21 -2.37 -7.73
C SER A 549 5.52 -3.73 -8.39
N SER A 550 6.58 -4.43 -7.98
CA SER A 550 6.99 -5.72 -8.53
C SER A 550 7.66 -6.61 -7.48
N ALA A 551 7.07 -7.79 -7.26
CA ALA A 551 7.58 -8.77 -6.30
C ALA A 551 8.92 -9.43 -6.71
N ARG A 552 9.33 -9.31 -7.99
CA ARG A 552 10.51 -10.00 -8.56
C ARG A 552 11.83 -9.25 -8.38
N TYR A 553 11.80 -7.91 -8.32
CA TYR A 553 13.00 -7.07 -8.32
C TYR A 553 13.19 -6.23 -7.05
N GLY A 554 12.29 -6.36 -6.07
CA GLY A 554 12.36 -5.58 -4.84
C GLY A 554 13.65 -5.85 -4.05
N LYS A 555 14.34 -4.78 -3.63
CA LYS A 555 15.41 -4.81 -2.64
C LYS A 555 15.02 -3.94 -1.45
N GLN A 556 15.53 -4.27 -0.26
CA GLN A 556 15.39 -3.36 0.88
C GLN A 556 16.12 -2.05 0.54
N PRO A 557 15.49 -0.88 0.68
CA PRO A 557 16.15 0.39 0.41
C PRO A 557 17.33 0.57 1.37
N ALA A 558 18.56 0.53 0.82
CA ALA A 558 19.80 0.77 1.54
C ALA A 558 20.21 2.24 1.39
N GLY A 559 20.73 2.87 2.45
CA GLY A 559 21.30 4.23 2.39
C GLY A 559 20.37 5.39 2.79
N ILE A 560 19.15 5.13 3.27
CA ILE A 560 18.25 6.20 3.78
C ILE A 560 18.43 6.35 5.30
N THR A 561 18.76 7.56 5.77
CA THR A 561 18.81 7.89 7.20
C THR A 561 17.39 8.09 7.74
N MET A 562 16.83 7.05 8.34
CA MET A 562 15.41 7.01 8.68
C MET A 562 15.00 7.77 9.97
N SER A 563 15.91 8.40 10.70
CA SER A 563 15.63 8.87 12.09
C SER A 563 14.61 10.01 12.23
N HIS A 564 14.33 10.75 11.15
CA HIS A 564 13.55 12.00 11.19
C HIS A 564 12.09 11.85 10.74
N PHE A 565 11.68 10.64 10.31
CA PHE A 565 10.32 10.41 9.81
C PHE A 565 9.29 10.40 10.95
N ARG A 566 8.24 11.18 10.74
CA ARG A 566 7.03 11.27 11.56
C ARG A 566 5.91 10.40 11.04
N SER A 567 5.95 10.01 9.76
CA SER A 567 4.95 9.13 9.18
C SER A 567 5.57 8.12 8.25
N LEU A 568 5.08 6.88 8.32
CA LEU A 568 5.50 5.78 7.47
C LEU A 568 4.27 5.02 6.98
N ALA A 569 4.14 4.90 5.66
CA ALA A 569 3.27 3.92 5.04
C ALA A 569 4.10 2.89 4.28
N PHE A 570 3.76 1.61 4.43
CA PHE A 570 4.40 0.52 3.71
C PHE A 570 3.33 -0.38 3.07
N PHE A 571 3.42 -0.58 1.75
CA PHE A 571 2.53 -1.42 0.96
C PHE A 571 3.38 -2.46 0.21
N GLY A 572 3.54 -3.65 0.79
CA GLY A 572 4.45 -4.61 0.19
C GLY A 572 4.56 -5.96 0.89
N PRO A 573 5.35 -6.87 0.30
CA PRO A 573 5.74 -8.11 0.95
C PRO A 573 6.49 -7.87 2.27
N ALA A 574 6.23 -8.69 3.31
CA ALA A 574 6.88 -8.57 4.62
C ALA A 574 8.42 -8.51 4.57
N LYS A 575 9.02 -9.25 3.62
CA LYS A 575 10.48 -9.29 3.37
C LYS A 575 11.13 -7.93 3.06
N TYR A 576 10.35 -6.95 2.59
CA TYR A 576 10.86 -5.63 2.21
C TYR A 576 10.56 -4.55 3.24
N MET A 577 9.89 -4.90 4.33
CA MET A 577 9.54 -3.93 5.37
C MET A 577 10.82 -3.34 6.00
N PRO A 578 10.96 -2.01 6.08
CA PRO A 578 12.09 -1.38 6.74
C PRO A 578 12.03 -1.56 8.26
N SER A 579 13.18 -1.47 8.92
CA SER A 579 13.23 -1.51 10.39
C SER A 579 12.62 -0.24 10.99
N ILE A 580 11.43 -0.37 11.59
CA ILE A 580 10.73 0.73 12.27
C ILE A 580 11.41 1.16 13.59
N VAL A 581 12.34 0.36 14.13
CA VAL A 581 12.97 0.60 15.44
C VAL A 581 13.73 1.93 15.52
N LYS A 582 14.22 2.42 14.37
CA LYS A 582 15.00 3.66 14.27
C LYS A 582 14.11 4.92 14.22
N LEU A 583 12.80 4.77 14.03
CA LEU A 583 11.83 5.85 13.79
C LEU A 583 11.25 6.45 15.09
N LYS A 584 12.10 7.02 15.95
CA LYS A 584 11.65 7.47 17.30
C LYS A 584 10.61 8.60 17.30
N LEU A 585 10.47 9.31 16.18
CA LEU A 585 9.58 10.45 15.99
C LEU A 585 8.25 10.07 15.31
N LEU A 586 8.03 8.79 15.05
CA LEU A 586 6.86 8.32 14.30
C LEU A 586 5.55 8.58 15.06
N ARG A 587 4.62 9.26 14.38
CA ARG A 587 3.25 9.59 14.79
C ARG A 587 2.21 8.75 14.04
N VAL A 588 2.42 8.47 12.75
CA VAL A 588 1.52 7.67 11.92
C VAL A 588 2.27 6.47 11.33
N LEU A 589 1.73 5.27 11.53
CA LEU A 589 2.25 4.03 10.95
C LEU A 589 1.12 3.27 10.24
N ILE A 590 1.26 3.10 8.94
CA ILE A 590 0.33 2.34 8.08
C ILE A 590 1.13 1.19 7.47
N LEU A 591 0.68 -0.04 7.73
CA LEU A 591 1.30 -1.24 7.20
C LEU A 591 0.26 -2.08 6.49
N GLU A 592 0.43 -2.29 5.19
CA GLU A 592 -0.32 -3.25 4.41
C GLU A 592 0.66 -4.30 3.88
N ILE A 593 0.65 -5.44 4.56
CA ILE A 593 1.69 -6.46 4.43
C ILE A 593 1.09 -7.76 3.96
N TRP A 594 1.68 -8.34 2.91
CA TRP A 594 1.33 -9.69 2.46
C TRP A 594 2.53 -10.64 2.56
N GLY A 595 2.26 -11.91 2.86
CA GLY A 595 3.27 -12.97 2.97
C GLY A 595 3.26 -13.97 1.81
N ASN A 596 4.33 -14.76 1.68
CA ASN A 596 4.29 -16.02 0.94
C ASN A 596 3.87 -17.11 1.95
N HIS A 597 2.80 -17.85 1.68
CA HIS A 597 2.23 -18.84 2.61
C HIS A 597 3.10 -20.10 2.82
N ASP A 598 4.25 -20.20 2.15
CA ASP A 598 5.17 -21.33 2.27
C ASP A 598 6.01 -21.29 3.56
N GLU A 599 5.93 -20.23 4.36
CA GLU A 599 6.64 -20.10 5.63
C GLU A 599 5.65 -19.74 6.77
N HIS A 600 5.82 -20.34 7.95
CA HIS A 600 5.10 -19.98 9.19
C HIS A 600 5.50 -18.58 9.72
N THR A 601 5.69 -17.59 8.84
CA THR A 601 6.19 -16.27 9.18
C THR A 601 5.07 -15.44 9.80
N SER A 602 5.17 -15.18 11.09
CA SER A 602 4.39 -14.14 11.76
C SER A 602 5.05 -12.77 11.59
N LEU A 603 4.25 -11.71 11.51
CA LEU A 603 4.72 -10.34 11.53
C LEU A 603 5.02 -9.92 12.97
N ASN A 604 6.31 -9.88 13.33
CA ASN A 604 6.74 -9.48 14.66
C ASN A 604 6.67 -7.95 14.85
N MET A 605 5.70 -7.49 15.64
CA MET A 605 5.50 -6.07 15.97
C MET A 605 5.98 -5.72 17.40
N SER A 606 6.80 -6.57 18.01
CA SER A 606 7.29 -6.39 19.40
C SER A 606 8.01 -5.06 19.64
N ARG A 607 8.56 -4.43 18.60
CA ARG A 607 9.33 -3.19 18.70
C ARG A 607 8.48 -1.92 18.59
N VAL A 608 7.21 -2.02 18.23
CA VAL A 608 6.28 -0.86 18.12
C VAL A 608 6.15 -0.12 19.45
N CYS A 609 6.25 -0.80 20.58
CA CYS A 609 6.21 -0.19 21.91
C CYS A 609 7.33 0.85 22.17
N ARG A 610 8.37 0.90 21.31
CA ARG A 610 9.44 1.90 21.36
C ARG A 610 9.09 3.20 20.64
N LEU A 611 8.01 3.24 19.87
CA LEU A 611 7.55 4.40 19.10
C LEU A 611 6.68 5.31 19.97
N LEU A 612 7.34 6.01 20.92
CA LEU A 612 6.63 6.73 21.98
C LEU A 612 5.81 7.94 21.50
N GLN A 613 5.99 8.40 20.25
CA GLN A 613 5.19 9.49 19.66
C GLN A 613 4.01 8.99 18.82
N LEU A 614 3.83 7.67 18.71
CA LEU A 614 2.82 7.07 17.84
C LEU A 614 1.42 7.45 18.30
N ARG A 615 0.61 7.92 17.36
CA ARG A 615 -0.80 8.32 17.52
C ARG A 615 -1.74 7.44 16.71
N TYR A 616 -1.31 7.00 15.54
CA TYR A 616 -2.09 6.18 14.63
C TYR A 616 -1.30 4.94 14.21
N LEU A 617 -1.86 3.76 14.42
CA LEU A 617 -1.34 2.49 13.96
C LEU A 617 -2.43 1.71 13.21
N LYS A 618 -2.21 1.46 11.92
CA LYS A 618 -3.02 0.56 11.09
C LYS A 618 -2.13 -0.56 10.55
N VAL A 619 -2.56 -1.81 10.75
CA VAL A 619 -1.91 -2.99 10.20
C VAL A 619 -2.95 -3.86 9.50
N SER A 620 -2.81 -4.04 8.19
CA SER A 620 -3.62 -4.94 7.38
C SER A 620 -2.72 -6.05 6.85
N SER A 621 -3.07 -7.31 7.12
CA SER A 621 -2.21 -8.42 6.72
C SER A 621 -2.93 -9.76 6.59
N ASP A 622 -2.48 -10.58 5.63
CA ASP A 622 -2.91 -11.98 5.45
C ASP A 622 -2.15 -12.97 6.36
N ILE A 623 -0.98 -12.57 6.86
CA ILE A 623 -0.17 -13.29 7.85
C ILE A 623 -0.56 -12.91 9.29
N VAL A 624 -0.17 -13.77 10.23
CA VAL A 624 -0.47 -13.57 11.65
C VAL A 624 0.39 -12.44 12.23
N VAL A 625 -0.22 -11.53 12.99
CA VAL A 625 0.46 -10.39 13.63
C VAL A 625 0.72 -10.67 15.12
N GLU A 626 1.98 -10.53 15.53
CA GLU A 626 2.41 -10.65 16.92
C GLU A 626 2.58 -9.28 17.57
N LEU A 627 1.65 -8.93 18.44
CA LEU A 627 1.70 -7.67 19.19
C LEU A 627 2.70 -7.70 20.35
N PRO A 628 3.28 -6.55 20.74
CA PRO A 628 4.20 -6.45 21.87
C PRO A 628 3.50 -6.79 23.18
N PHE A 629 4.17 -7.52 24.08
CA PHE A 629 3.62 -7.86 25.40
C PHE A 629 3.25 -6.63 26.27
N GLN A 630 3.87 -5.47 26.02
CA GLN A 630 3.59 -4.21 26.72
C GLN A 630 3.34 -3.07 25.73
N MET A 631 2.18 -2.43 25.82
CA MET A 631 1.80 -1.25 25.04
C MET A 631 1.59 0.02 25.90
N ARG A 632 1.56 -0.09 27.23
CA ARG A 632 1.23 1.02 28.15
C ARG A 632 2.08 2.29 27.99
N ASP A 633 3.28 2.18 27.41
CA ASP A 633 4.19 3.30 27.21
C ASP A 633 3.84 4.16 25.98
N LEU A 634 2.90 3.71 25.13
CA LEU A 634 2.37 4.45 23.98
C LEU A 634 1.32 5.48 24.42
N LEU A 635 1.74 6.46 25.24
CA LEU A 635 0.87 7.44 25.90
C LEU A 635 0.06 8.34 24.94
N TYR A 636 0.49 8.45 23.68
CA TYR A 636 -0.14 9.28 22.65
C TYR A 636 -0.98 8.48 21.65
N LEU A 637 -1.05 7.15 21.78
CA LEU A 637 -1.78 6.32 20.82
C LEU A 637 -3.29 6.60 20.91
N GLU A 638 -3.87 7.04 19.79
CA GLU A 638 -5.27 7.43 19.64
C GLU A 638 -6.05 6.41 18.80
N THR A 639 -5.42 5.84 17.76
CA THR A 639 -6.02 4.81 16.90
C THR A 639 -5.14 3.56 16.88
N LEU A 640 -5.73 2.41 17.19
CA LEU A 640 -5.15 1.08 16.96
C LEU A 640 -6.12 0.26 16.11
N GLU A 641 -5.71 -0.01 14.88
CA GLU A 641 -6.47 -0.81 13.92
C GLU A 641 -5.61 -1.97 13.39
N ILE A 642 -6.11 -3.18 13.57
CA ILE A 642 -5.45 -4.40 13.11
C ILE A 642 -6.48 -5.24 12.36
N ASP A 643 -6.32 -5.28 11.04
CA ASP A 643 -7.06 -6.09 10.10
C ASP A 643 -6.21 -7.30 9.70
N ALA A 644 -5.99 -8.19 10.67
CA ALA A 644 -5.19 -9.41 10.52
C ALA A 644 -5.51 -10.40 11.65
N ARG A 645 -5.10 -11.66 11.51
CA ARG A 645 -5.16 -12.62 12.62
C ARG A 645 -4.11 -12.26 13.68
N ILE A 646 -4.50 -12.19 14.95
CA ILE A 646 -3.62 -11.80 16.06
C ILE A 646 -3.38 -12.99 17.00
N CYS A 647 -2.14 -13.24 17.40
CA CYS A 647 -1.81 -14.30 18.37
C CYS A 647 -2.41 -14.05 19.75
N ALA A 648 -2.19 -12.85 20.30
CA ALA A 648 -2.66 -12.44 21.61
C ALA A 648 -2.76 -10.92 21.71
N VAL A 649 -3.76 -10.44 22.46
CA VAL A 649 -3.91 -9.00 22.76
C VAL A 649 -3.13 -8.67 24.04
N PRO A 650 -2.29 -7.61 24.06
CA PRO A 650 -1.52 -7.23 25.24
C PRO A 650 -2.40 -6.83 26.42
N MET A 651 -2.12 -7.38 27.62
CA MET A 651 -2.95 -7.18 28.81
C MET A 651 -3.03 -5.72 29.28
N ASP A 652 -2.06 -4.89 28.91
CA ASP A 652 -1.96 -3.50 29.32
C ASP A 652 -2.57 -2.49 28.32
N ILE A 653 -3.17 -2.98 27.22
CA ILE A 653 -3.89 -2.12 26.26
C ILE A 653 -5.01 -1.31 26.93
N VAL A 654 -5.65 -1.86 27.97
CA VAL A 654 -6.70 -1.21 28.78
C VAL A 654 -6.20 -0.06 29.65
N ARG A 655 -4.89 0.22 29.64
CA ARG A 655 -4.26 1.32 30.37
C ARG A 655 -3.82 2.47 29.46
N LEU A 656 -4.09 2.39 28.16
CA LEU A 656 -3.78 3.46 27.22
C LEU A 656 -4.68 4.68 27.48
N PRO A 657 -4.12 5.84 27.85
CA PRO A 657 -4.90 6.96 28.37
C PRO A 657 -5.62 7.79 27.30
N ARG A 658 -5.22 7.66 26.04
CA ARG A 658 -5.72 8.47 24.91
C ARG A 658 -6.34 7.63 23.78
N LEU A 659 -6.45 6.31 23.95
CA LEU A 659 -6.97 5.44 22.91
C LEU A 659 -8.45 5.76 22.66
N MET A 660 -8.76 6.20 21.45
CA MET A 660 -10.11 6.61 21.03
C MET A 660 -10.74 5.59 20.08
N HIS A 661 -9.94 4.96 19.22
CA HIS A 661 -10.41 4.01 18.24
C HIS A 661 -9.66 2.68 18.41
N LEU A 662 -10.41 1.63 18.71
CA LEU A 662 -9.90 0.27 18.80
C LEU A 662 -10.66 -0.64 17.83
N CYS A 663 -9.94 -1.18 16.86
CA CYS A 663 -10.47 -2.09 15.84
C CYS A 663 -9.53 -3.29 15.73
N LEU A 664 -10.00 -4.48 16.12
CA LEU A 664 -9.22 -5.72 16.08
C LEU A 664 -10.04 -6.79 15.36
N ARG A 665 -9.78 -7.01 14.07
CA ARG A 665 -10.51 -8.02 13.30
C ARG A 665 -10.04 -9.42 13.67
N GLY A 666 -10.98 -10.37 13.72
CA GLY A 666 -10.75 -11.74 14.19
C GLY A 666 -11.26 -11.95 15.61
N ALA A 667 -11.62 -13.20 15.94
CA ALA A 667 -12.21 -13.63 17.21
C ALA A 667 -11.21 -13.44 18.39
N THR A 668 -10.96 -12.19 18.78
CA THR A 668 -9.92 -11.83 19.75
C THR A 668 -10.52 -11.62 21.14
N LYS A 669 -9.92 -12.30 22.12
CA LYS A 669 -10.24 -12.10 23.53
C LYS A 669 -9.51 -10.86 24.04
N LEU A 670 -10.26 -9.80 24.33
CA LEU A 670 -9.70 -8.61 24.97
C LEU A 670 -9.42 -8.88 26.45
N PRO A 671 -8.38 -8.27 27.03
CA PRO A 671 -8.10 -8.37 28.46
C PRO A 671 -9.20 -7.71 29.30
N ASN A 672 -9.35 -8.18 30.54
CA ASN A 672 -10.37 -7.65 31.45
C ASN A 672 -10.12 -6.18 31.80
N GLY A 673 -11.20 -5.39 31.82
CA GLY A 673 -11.18 -3.98 32.24
C GLY A 673 -11.18 -2.98 31.10
N ILE A 674 -11.82 -3.32 29.96
CA ILE A 674 -12.00 -2.41 28.83
C ILE A 674 -12.69 -1.10 29.24
N GLY A 675 -13.60 -1.15 30.22
CA GLY A 675 -14.26 0.04 30.81
C GLY A 675 -13.29 1.09 31.39
N ARG A 676 -12.02 0.77 31.62
CA ARG A 676 -10.99 1.73 32.07
C ARG A 676 -10.59 2.75 30.99
N ILE A 677 -10.78 2.42 29.70
CA ILE A 677 -10.41 3.31 28.59
C ILE A 677 -11.52 4.35 28.38
N LYS A 678 -11.64 5.32 29.30
CA LYS A 678 -12.70 6.35 29.24
C LYS A 678 -12.64 7.24 27.99
N SER A 679 -11.51 7.27 27.28
CA SER A 679 -11.32 8.00 26.03
C SER A 679 -11.91 7.31 24.79
N LEU A 680 -12.37 6.07 24.90
CA LEU A 680 -12.78 5.26 23.74
C LEU A 680 -14.08 5.81 23.12
N CYS A 681 -14.02 6.15 21.83
CA CYS A 681 -15.12 6.64 21.00
C CYS A 681 -15.61 5.57 20.02
N THR A 682 -14.73 4.69 19.56
CA THR A 682 -15.03 3.62 18.60
C THR A 682 -14.46 2.30 19.08
N LEU A 683 -15.31 1.28 19.15
CA LEU A 683 -14.93 -0.09 19.41
C LEU A 683 -15.54 -0.98 18.32
N GLN A 684 -14.68 -1.60 17.50
CA GLN A 684 -15.11 -2.45 16.39
C GLN A 684 -14.64 -3.90 16.57
N TYR A 685 -15.44 -4.83 16.02
CA TYR A 685 -15.22 -6.27 16.07
C TYR A 685 -15.11 -6.84 17.49
N PHE A 686 -15.86 -6.29 18.45
CA PHE A 686 -15.88 -6.82 19.81
C PHE A 686 -16.68 -8.13 19.86
N ASP A 687 -15.98 -9.26 19.98
CA ASP A 687 -16.59 -10.58 19.93
C ASP A 687 -17.23 -11.00 21.27
N LEU A 688 -18.55 -11.12 21.30
CA LEU A 688 -19.31 -11.54 22.49
C LEU A 688 -18.98 -12.96 22.94
N SER A 689 -18.60 -13.85 22.01
CA SER A 689 -18.33 -15.25 22.31
C SER A 689 -16.96 -15.47 22.96
N CYS A 690 -15.94 -14.70 22.56
CA CYS A 690 -14.59 -14.82 23.10
C CYS A 690 -14.35 -13.99 24.37
N ASN A 691 -15.14 -12.94 24.58
CA ASN A 691 -14.93 -12.00 25.70
C ASN A 691 -15.65 -12.44 26.99
N SER A 692 -15.07 -12.06 28.14
CA SER A 692 -15.62 -12.37 29.46
C SER A 692 -16.90 -11.57 29.76
N GLU A 693 -17.77 -12.09 30.63
CA GLU A 693 -18.97 -11.36 31.08
C GLU A 693 -18.60 -10.04 31.78
N SER A 694 -17.50 -10.05 32.55
CA SER A 694 -16.97 -8.83 33.18
C SER A 694 -16.59 -7.76 32.15
N ASN A 695 -16.05 -8.14 30.98
CA ASN A 695 -15.73 -7.17 29.93
C ASN A 695 -16.99 -6.58 29.32
N ILE A 696 -17.99 -7.42 29.04
CA ILE A 696 -19.28 -6.98 28.52
C ILE A 696 -19.98 -6.04 29.50
N TRP A 697 -19.94 -6.31 30.80
CA TRP A 697 -20.47 -5.40 31.83
C TRP A 697 -19.72 -4.08 31.88
N SER A 698 -18.39 -4.13 31.75
CA SER A 698 -17.56 -2.92 31.79
C SER A 698 -17.73 -2.01 30.55
N LEU A 699 -18.35 -2.50 29.47
CA LEU A 699 -18.72 -1.67 28.31
C LEU A 699 -19.61 -0.50 28.73
N GLY A 700 -20.55 -0.73 29.66
CA GLY A 700 -21.45 0.31 30.15
C GLY A 700 -20.75 1.43 30.91
N GLU A 701 -19.45 1.30 31.21
CA GLU A 701 -18.68 2.38 31.79
C GLU A 701 -18.01 3.32 30.76
N LEU A 702 -18.13 3.01 29.46
CA LEU A 702 -17.55 3.78 28.34
C LEU A 702 -18.54 4.85 27.86
N THR A 703 -18.71 5.92 28.64
CA THR A 703 -19.72 6.96 28.38
C THR A 703 -19.45 7.82 27.14
N ASN A 704 -18.21 7.83 26.63
CA ASN A 704 -17.82 8.57 25.42
C ASN A 704 -17.96 7.74 24.13
N LEU A 705 -18.40 6.48 24.22
CA LEU A 705 -18.51 5.58 23.08
C LEU A 705 -19.63 6.05 22.14
N ARG A 706 -19.27 6.24 20.85
CA ARG A 706 -20.20 6.67 19.78
C ARG A 706 -20.51 5.55 18.81
N HIS A 707 -19.53 4.71 18.51
CA HIS A 707 -19.68 3.60 17.56
C HIS A 707 -19.26 2.29 18.23
N LEU A 708 -20.22 1.37 18.33
CA LEU A 708 -20.02 0.04 18.88
C LEU A 708 -20.38 -1.00 17.83
N HIS A 709 -19.39 -1.79 17.42
CA HIS A 709 -19.60 -2.93 16.54
C HIS A 709 -19.24 -4.23 17.27
N LEU A 710 -20.26 -5.05 17.44
CA LEU A 710 -20.24 -6.33 18.14
C LEU A 710 -20.23 -7.47 17.12
N THR A 711 -19.48 -8.52 17.44
CA THR A 711 -19.42 -9.75 16.66
C THR A 711 -19.79 -10.96 17.50
N CYS A 712 -20.21 -12.05 16.85
CA CYS A 712 -20.35 -13.35 17.49
C CYS A 712 -19.79 -14.42 16.55
N SER A 713 -18.67 -15.05 16.93
CA SER A 713 -17.98 -16.03 16.08
C SER A 713 -18.27 -17.49 16.41
N ALA A 714 -18.49 -17.83 17.68
CA ALA A 714 -18.83 -19.19 18.07
C ALA A 714 -20.34 -19.45 18.04
N THR A 715 -20.73 -20.70 17.73
CA THR A 715 -22.05 -21.25 18.02
C THR A 715 -22.21 -21.41 19.53
N LEU A 716 -22.57 -20.32 20.20
CA LEU A 716 -22.94 -20.36 21.62
C LEU A 716 -24.25 -21.13 21.77
N SER A 717 -24.32 -22.05 22.75
CA SER A 717 -25.62 -22.58 23.18
C SER A 717 -26.51 -21.44 23.69
N ASP A 718 -27.83 -21.56 23.55
CA ASP A 718 -28.82 -20.56 23.97
C ASP A 718 -28.55 -20.00 25.38
N GLU A 719 -28.23 -20.87 26.34
CA GLU A 719 -27.97 -20.47 27.73
C GLU A 719 -26.71 -19.60 27.89
N HIS A 720 -25.63 -19.90 27.17
CA HIS A 720 -24.41 -19.10 27.20
C HIS A 720 -24.60 -17.75 26.50
N LEU A 721 -25.33 -17.71 25.39
CA LEU A 721 -25.66 -16.46 24.73
C LEU A 721 -26.56 -15.58 25.62
N LYS A 722 -27.59 -16.15 26.25
CA LYS A 722 -28.44 -15.46 27.25
C LYS A 722 -27.59 -14.81 28.35
N ARG A 723 -26.67 -15.57 28.95
CA ARG A 723 -25.76 -15.07 30.01
C ARG A 723 -24.88 -13.91 29.55
N LYS A 724 -24.51 -13.84 28.26
CA LYS A 724 -23.73 -12.74 27.68
C LYS A 724 -24.59 -11.55 27.24
N LEU A 725 -25.84 -11.77 26.87
CA LEU A 725 -26.76 -10.71 26.45
C LEU A 725 -27.30 -9.90 27.63
N ILE A 726 -27.59 -10.52 28.78
CA ILE A 726 -28.02 -9.81 29.99
C ILE A 726 -27.05 -8.67 30.37
N PRO A 727 -25.73 -8.92 30.54
CA PRO A 727 -24.78 -7.85 30.84
C PRO A 727 -24.66 -6.86 29.69
N LEU A 728 -24.79 -7.28 28.43
CA LEU A 728 -24.75 -6.37 27.28
C LEU A 728 -25.91 -5.37 27.32
N VAL A 729 -27.14 -5.83 27.54
CA VAL A 729 -28.33 -4.98 27.63
C VAL A 729 -28.19 -3.98 28.78
N SER A 730 -27.68 -4.43 29.93
CA SER A 730 -27.42 -3.54 31.07
C SER A 730 -26.38 -2.46 30.75
N SER A 731 -25.36 -2.79 29.94
CA SER A 731 -24.36 -1.86 29.47
C SER A 731 -24.93 -0.86 28.47
N LEU A 732 -25.80 -1.32 27.56
CA LEU A 732 -26.44 -0.49 26.55
C LEU A 732 -27.27 0.64 27.16
N ARG A 733 -27.93 0.40 28.30
CA ARG A 733 -28.69 1.42 29.05
C ARG A 733 -27.84 2.60 29.53
N LYS A 734 -26.52 2.40 29.71
CA LYS A 734 -25.62 3.42 30.25
C LYS A 734 -25.00 4.30 29.17
N PHE A 735 -25.14 3.94 27.89
CA PHE A 735 -24.61 4.76 26.82
C PHE A 735 -25.50 5.97 26.57
N SER A 736 -24.98 7.16 26.86
CA SER A 736 -25.67 8.42 26.63
C SER A 736 -25.31 9.10 25.30
N ASN A 737 -24.25 8.66 24.63
CA ASN A 737 -23.69 9.31 23.43
C ASN A 737 -23.57 8.38 22.23
N LEU A 738 -24.15 7.17 22.29
CA LEU A 738 -24.02 6.17 21.24
C LEU A 738 -24.80 6.62 19.99
N GLN A 739 -24.11 6.65 18.86
CA GLN A 739 -24.63 7.05 17.55
C GLN A 739 -24.80 5.84 16.62
N SER A 740 -23.95 4.83 16.73
CA SER A 740 -24.02 3.61 15.92
C SER A 740 -23.87 2.35 16.77
N LEU A 741 -24.79 1.42 16.58
CA LEU A 741 -24.75 0.07 17.12
C LEU A 741 -24.92 -0.94 15.99
N THR A 742 -23.90 -1.75 15.76
CA THR A 742 -23.92 -2.83 14.77
C THR A 742 -23.62 -4.16 15.45
N LEU A 743 -24.41 -5.20 15.18
CA LEU A 743 -24.17 -6.57 15.61
C LEU A 743 -24.15 -7.50 14.40
N THR A 744 -23.00 -8.11 14.13
CA THR A 744 -22.79 -8.97 12.95
C THR A 744 -22.33 -10.38 13.33
N PRO A 745 -22.85 -11.45 12.70
CA PRO A 745 -22.23 -12.78 12.84
C PRO A 745 -20.90 -12.86 12.10
N VAL A 746 -20.02 -13.78 12.52
CA VAL A 746 -18.73 -14.03 11.84
C VAL A 746 -18.75 -15.32 11.02
N ALA A 747 -19.64 -16.29 11.29
CA ALA A 747 -19.72 -17.58 10.59
C ALA A 747 -21.13 -17.90 10.06
N SER A 748 -21.22 -18.69 8.98
CA SER A 748 -22.49 -19.20 8.41
C SER A 748 -23.08 -20.41 9.16
N GLY A 749 -22.72 -20.59 10.43
CA GLY A 749 -23.33 -21.62 11.26
C GLY A 749 -24.77 -21.24 11.62
N ARG A 750 -25.67 -22.23 11.72
CA ARG A 750 -27.01 -22.04 12.29
C ARG A 750 -26.88 -21.45 13.69
N ALA A 751 -27.03 -20.13 13.82
CA ALA A 751 -27.11 -19.52 15.14
C ALA A 751 -28.55 -19.67 15.64
N PRO A 752 -28.73 -20.02 16.92
CA PRO A 752 -30.06 -20.11 17.50
C PRO A 752 -30.73 -18.74 17.49
N SER A 753 -31.98 -18.69 17.04
CA SER A 753 -32.78 -17.47 17.01
C SER A 753 -33.23 -17.09 18.42
N PHE A 754 -32.80 -15.92 18.90
CA PHE A 754 -33.23 -15.43 20.20
C PHE A 754 -34.28 -14.31 20.06
N ASP A 755 -35.42 -14.47 20.75
CA ASP A 755 -36.43 -13.42 20.91
C ASP A 755 -36.02 -12.48 22.06
N ILE A 756 -35.65 -11.26 21.71
CA ILE A 756 -35.14 -10.25 22.67
C ILE A 756 -36.25 -9.25 23.07
N SER A 757 -37.49 -9.48 22.63
CA SER A 757 -38.63 -8.57 22.85
C SER A 757 -38.88 -8.19 24.32
N SER A 758 -38.53 -9.05 25.29
CA SER A 758 -38.76 -8.80 26.72
C SER A 758 -37.57 -8.22 27.51
N THR A 759 -36.37 -8.16 26.92
CA THR A 759 -35.13 -7.87 27.68
C THR A 759 -34.53 -6.50 27.37
N ILE A 760 -34.59 -6.02 26.13
CA ILE A 760 -34.03 -4.71 25.74
C ILE A 760 -35.01 -3.59 26.08
N SER A 761 -34.61 -2.75 27.03
CA SER A 761 -35.16 -1.40 27.20
C SER A 761 -34.44 -0.41 26.27
N SER A 762 -35.09 0.71 25.98
CA SER A 762 -34.65 1.74 25.03
C SER A 762 -33.12 2.05 25.09
N PRO A 763 -32.39 1.96 23.97
CA PRO A 763 -31.03 2.49 23.85
C PRO A 763 -31.04 4.03 23.85
N SER A 764 -29.86 4.65 23.80
CA SER A 764 -29.68 6.11 23.68
C SER A 764 -30.59 6.75 22.62
N VAL A 765 -31.26 7.87 22.96
CA VAL A 765 -32.08 8.68 22.01
C VAL A 765 -31.23 9.27 20.87
N PHE A 766 -29.91 9.36 21.04
CA PHE A 766 -28.97 9.89 20.04
C PHE A 766 -28.55 8.86 18.97
N LEU A 767 -29.14 7.66 18.96
CA LEU A 767 -28.79 6.60 18.03
C LEU A 767 -29.21 6.98 16.60
N GLN A 768 -28.24 6.99 15.68
CA GLN A 768 -28.43 7.30 14.26
C GLN A 768 -28.39 6.05 13.37
N ARG A 769 -27.66 5.00 13.79
CA ARG A 769 -27.55 3.73 13.07
C ARG A 769 -27.76 2.55 14.01
N LEU A 770 -28.71 1.69 13.68
CA LEU A 770 -28.98 0.43 14.36
C LEU A 770 -29.02 -0.70 13.34
N GLU A 771 -28.05 -1.61 13.42
CA GLU A 771 -27.94 -2.76 12.53
C GLU A 771 -27.82 -4.06 13.32
N LEU A 772 -28.86 -4.87 13.30
CA LEU A 772 -28.94 -6.15 14.02
C LEU A 772 -29.07 -7.27 12.98
N LEU A 773 -27.93 -7.86 12.60
CA LEU A 773 -27.83 -8.74 11.44
C LEU A 773 -28.10 -10.20 11.83
N ARG A 774 -28.73 -10.96 10.92
CA ARG A 774 -28.98 -12.41 11.08
C ARG A 774 -27.68 -13.14 11.39
N PRO A 775 -27.66 -14.20 12.24
CA PRO A 775 -28.81 -14.87 12.87
C PRO A 775 -28.96 -14.59 14.38
N ILE A 776 -28.25 -13.59 14.93
CA ILE A 776 -28.06 -13.46 16.39
C ILE A 776 -29.30 -12.87 17.12
N CYS A 777 -30.00 -11.92 16.50
CA CYS A 777 -31.12 -11.20 17.14
C CYS A 777 -32.35 -11.23 16.24
N ILE A 778 -33.45 -11.82 16.73
CA ILE A 778 -34.72 -11.88 15.99
C ILE A 778 -35.84 -11.48 16.92
N PHE A 779 -36.48 -10.34 16.69
CA PHE A 779 -37.63 -9.96 17.51
C PHE A 779 -38.87 -10.71 17.06
N SER A 780 -39.77 -11.08 17.98
CA SER A 780 -41.10 -11.57 17.59
C SER A 780 -41.86 -10.52 16.78
N ARG A 781 -41.89 -9.28 17.25
CA ARG A 781 -42.50 -8.10 16.60
C ARG A 781 -41.61 -6.86 16.79
N LEU A 782 -41.96 -5.72 16.18
CA LEU A 782 -41.16 -4.50 16.34
C LEU A 782 -41.24 -3.96 17.78
N PRO A 783 -40.11 -3.68 18.46
CA PRO A 783 -40.13 -3.14 19.81
C PRO A 783 -40.70 -1.71 19.87
N HIS A 784 -41.60 -1.43 20.81
CA HIS A 784 -42.21 -0.09 20.95
C HIS A 784 -41.22 1.05 21.20
N TRP A 785 -40.12 0.78 21.92
CA TRP A 785 -39.08 1.79 22.18
C TRP A 785 -38.39 2.28 20.90
N LEU A 786 -38.45 1.52 19.81
CA LEU A 786 -37.86 1.89 18.54
C LEU A 786 -38.44 3.22 18.03
N GLY A 787 -39.75 3.41 18.16
CA GLY A 787 -40.44 4.64 17.74
C GLY A 787 -40.05 5.90 18.53
N GLN A 788 -39.27 5.76 19.61
CA GLN A 788 -38.76 6.88 20.41
C GLN A 788 -37.40 7.39 19.90
N LEU A 789 -36.76 6.69 18.94
CA LEU A 789 -35.45 7.03 18.42
C LEU A 789 -35.54 8.05 17.28
N HIS A 790 -35.95 9.28 17.60
CA HIS A 790 -36.23 10.30 16.58
C HIS A 790 -35.02 10.67 15.70
N GLY A 791 -33.79 10.45 16.18
CA GLY A 791 -32.55 10.68 15.43
C GLY A 791 -32.10 9.51 14.53
N LEU A 792 -32.82 8.39 14.49
CA LEU A 792 -32.42 7.18 13.78
C LEU A 792 -32.55 7.38 12.27
N ARG A 793 -31.43 7.25 11.55
CA ARG A 793 -31.33 7.37 10.09
C ARG A 793 -31.30 6.02 9.40
N ILE A 794 -30.57 5.06 9.97
CA ILE A 794 -30.38 3.74 9.38
C ILE A 794 -30.89 2.67 10.35
N LEU A 795 -31.85 1.88 9.89
CA LEU A 795 -32.38 0.75 10.63
C LEU A 795 -32.26 -0.54 9.79
N ASN A 796 -31.59 -1.54 10.36
CA ASN A 796 -31.55 -2.89 9.81
C ASN A 796 -31.91 -3.91 10.90
N ILE A 797 -33.04 -4.57 10.73
CA ILE A 797 -33.63 -5.43 11.77
C ILE A 797 -34.30 -6.67 11.18
N VAL A 798 -34.31 -7.72 11.99
CA VAL A 798 -34.89 -9.02 11.68
C VAL A 798 -36.04 -9.26 12.65
N ILE A 799 -37.22 -9.51 12.12
CA ILE A 799 -38.44 -9.80 12.89
C ILE A 799 -39.08 -11.11 12.44
N ARG A 800 -39.83 -11.74 13.34
CA ARG A 800 -40.60 -12.94 13.04
C ARG A 800 -41.86 -12.57 12.28
N ASP A 801 -42.72 -11.74 12.88
CA ASP A 801 -44.01 -11.32 12.36
C ASP A 801 -44.08 -9.79 12.24
N LEU A 802 -44.79 -9.29 11.22
CA LEU A 802 -45.05 -7.88 10.99
C LEU A 802 -46.57 -7.66 10.84
N ALA A 803 -47.18 -6.84 11.70
CA ALA A 803 -48.58 -6.44 11.55
C ALA A 803 -48.74 -4.93 11.29
N SER A 804 -49.96 -4.49 10.99
CA SER A 804 -50.29 -3.09 10.69
C SER A 804 -49.85 -2.12 11.80
N ASP A 805 -50.05 -2.48 13.07
CA ASP A 805 -49.71 -1.61 14.21
C ASP A 805 -48.19 -1.40 14.36
N ASP A 806 -47.38 -2.31 13.84
CA ASP A 806 -45.91 -2.21 13.88
C ASP A 806 -45.39 -1.11 12.94
N ILE A 807 -46.14 -0.80 11.87
CA ILE A 807 -45.83 0.31 10.95
C ILE A 807 -45.97 1.66 11.65
N ASN A 808 -46.90 1.79 12.61
CA ASN A 808 -47.04 3.01 13.42
C ASN A 808 -45.81 3.28 14.29
N ILE A 809 -45.10 2.23 14.73
CA ILE A 809 -43.83 2.37 15.47
C ILE A 809 -42.76 2.96 14.54
N LEU A 810 -42.66 2.44 13.32
CA LEU A 810 -41.71 2.94 12.31
C LEU A 810 -42.06 4.36 11.84
N ARG A 811 -43.35 4.73 11.81
CA ARG A 811 -43.81 6.10 11.53
C ARG A 811 -43.31 7.10 12.58
N GLY A 812 -43.05 6.66 13.82
CA GLY A 812 -42.46 7.48 14.88
C GLY A 812 -41.00 7.91 14.64
N LEU A 813 -40.38 7.47 13.53
CA LEU A 813 -38.99 7.74 13.17
C LEU A 813 -38.89 8.82 12.06
N PRO A 814 -38.91 10.12 12.39
CA PRO A 814 -38.96 11.20 11.39
C PRO A 814 -37.68 11.34 10.55
N ALA A 815 -36.52 10.93 11.09
CA ALA A 815 -35.22 11.06 10.42
C ALA A 815 -34.78 9.81 9.63
N LEU A 816 -35.65 8.80 9.50
CA LEU A 816 -35.29 7.51 8.91
C LEU A 816 -35.08 7.62 7.40
N THR A 817 -33.84 7.43 6.95
CA THR A 817 -33.44 7.48 5.55
C THR A 817 -33.27 6.10 4.92
N VAL A 818 -32.91 5.09 5.72
CA VAL A 818 -32.69 3.71 5.26
C VAL A 818 -33.40 2.70 6.15
N LEU A 819 -34.27 1.89 5.56
CA LEU A 819 -34.97 0.80 6.23
C LEU A 819 -34.67 -0.54 5.55
N LEU A 820 -34.00 -1.43 6.28
CA LEU A 820 -33.75 -2.81 5.87
C LEU A 820 -34.49 -3.74 6.84
N LEU A 821 -35.61 -4.29 6.38
CA LEU A 821 -36.48 -5.11 7.23
C LEU A 821 -36.60 -6.52 6.66
N TYR A 822 -36.23 -7.50 7.49
CA TYR A 822 -36.36 -8.91 7.19
C TYR A 822 -37.43 -9.55 8.07
N VAL A 823 -38.46 -10.11 7.46
CA VAL A 823 -39.60 -10.79 8.09
C VAL A 823 -39.51 -12.28 7.81
N ARG A 824 -39.53 -13.13 8.85
CA ARG A 824 -39.40 -14.59 8.67
C ARG A 824 -40.68 -15.27 8.22
N THR A 825 -41.84 -14.80 8.67
CA THR A 825 -43.13 -15.41 8.37
C THR A 825 -43.80 -14.75 7.16
N ALA A 826 -44.75 -15.47 6.57
CA ALA A 826 -45.59 -14.95 5.48
C ALA A 826 -46.49 -13.82 6.00
N LEU A 827 -46.60 -12.74 5.23
CA LEU A 827 -47.57 -11.69 5.54
C LEU A 827 -48.99 -12.25 5.38
N LYS A 828 -49.78 -12.18 6.47
CA LYS A 828 -51.16 -12.67 6.50
C LYS A 828 -52.18 -11.69 5.93
N ARG A 829 -51.80 -10.41 5.81
CA ARG A 829 -52.63 -9.29 5.34
C ARG A 829 -51.76 -8.32 4.56
N THR A 830 -52.37 -7.56 3.66
CA THR A 830 -51.70 -6.47 2.95
C THR A 830 -51.23 -5.40 3.94
N ILE A 831 -49.96 -5.03 3.86
CA ILE A 831 -49.40 -3.89 4.59
C ILE A 831 -49.62 -2.66 3.74
N ILE A 832 -50.42 -1.73 4.25
CA ILE A 832 -50.73 -0.45 3.61
C ILE A 832 -49.81 0.61 4.22
N PHE A 833 -49.01 1.25 3.38
CA PHE A 833 -48.27 2.44 3.75
C PHE A 833 -49.13 3.66 3.39
N THR A 834 -49.54 4.41 4.40
CA THR A 834 -50.48 5.54 4.27
C THR A 834 -49.79 6.88 4.04
N ASP A 835 -50.56 7.87 3.59
CA ASP A 835 -50.13 9.25 3.33
C ASP A 835 -49.27 9.88 4.45
N MET A 836 -48.26 10.66 4.03
CA MET A 836 -47.27 11.38 4.84
C MET A 836 -46.37 10.51 5.74
N ALA A 837 -46.40 9.18 5.61
CA ALA A 837 -45.47 8.30 6.31
C ALA A 837 -44.07 8.31 5.65
N PHE A 838 -43.01 8.24 6.46
CA PHE A 838 -41.63 8.04 6.00
C PHE A 838 -41.09 9.14 5.07
N SER A 839 -41.32 10.41 5.41
CA SER A 839 -40.95 11.57 4.58
C SER A 839 -39.47 11.64 4.18
N ALA A 840 -38.56 11.19 5.05
CA ALA A 840 -37.12 11.22 4.80
C ALA A 840 -36.54 9.93 4.17
N LEU A 841 -37.38 8.90 3.95
CA LEU A 841 -36.90 7.58 3.56
C LEU A 841 -36.44 7.56 2.11
N ARG A 842 -35.18 7.21 1.87
CA ARG A 842 -34.53 7.16 0.56
C ARG A 842 -34.32 5.74 0.05
N TYR A 843 -34.12 4.78 0.94
CA TYR A 843 -33.92 3.38 0.60
C TYR A 843 -34.77 2.44 1.47
N LEU A 844 -35.60 1.62 0.80
CA LEU A 844 -36.40 0.58 1.42
C LEU A 844 -36.00 -0.79 0.90
N LYS A 845 -35.61 -1.70 1.80
CA LYS A 845 -35.44 -3.12 1.50
C LYS A 845 -36.37 -3.95 2.38
N LEU A 846 -37.29 -4.66 1.75
CA LEU A 846 -38.20 -5.59 2.41
C LEU A 846 -37.91 -7.01 1.95
N SER A 847 -37.76 -7.92 2.89
CA SER A 847 -37.51 -9.33 2.63
C SER A 847 -38.48 -10.17 3.45
N CYS A 848 -39.32 -10.98 2.79
CA CYS A 848 -40.35 -11.80 3.42
C CYS A 848 -40.62 -13.04 2.55
N SER A 849 -41.14 -14.13 3.11
CA SER A 849 -41.49 -15.31 2.30
C SER A 849 -42.65 -15.05 1.33
N VAL A 850 -43.73 -14.43 1.81
CA VAL A 850 -44.92 -14.02 1.03
C VAL A 850 -45.17 -12.54 1.24
N MET A 851 -45.31 -11.78 0.15
CA MET A 851 -45.37 -10.33 0.18
C MET A 851 -46.70 -9.79 -0.35
N PHE A 852 -47.36 -8.95 0.44
CA PHE A 852 -48.56 -8.18 0.08
C PHE A 852 -48.39 -6.74 0.56
N LEU A 853 -48.11 -5.82 -0.36
CA LEU A 853 -47.83 -4.41 -0.06
C LEU A 853 -48.74 -3.48 -0.86
N SER A 854 -49.15 -2.37 -0.27
CA SER A 854 -49.82 -1.27 -0.97
C SER A 854 -49.24 0.07 -0.52
N PHE A 855 -48.96 0.96 -1.47
CA PHE A 855 -48.44 2.30 -1.22
C PHE A 855 -49.51 3.33 -1.62
N GLU A 856 -50.05 4.07 -0.64
CA GLU A 856 -51.02 5.15 -0.91
C GLU A 856 -50.33 6.40 -1.45
N GLU A 857 -51.10 7.27 -2.09
CA GLU A 857 -50.63 8.58 -2.58
C GLU A 857 -49.99 9.39 -1.44
N GLY A 858 -48.88 10.08 -1.74
CA GLY A 858 -48.15 10.90 -0.76
C GLY A 858 -47.22 10.12 0.19
N THR A 859 -47.16 8.80 0.09
CA THR A 859 -46.26 7.96 0.92
C THR A 859 -44.81 8.02 0.43
N MET A 860 -43.85 8.11 1.36
CA MET A 860 -42.39 8.03 1.07
C MET A 860 -41.94 8.97 -0.07
N PRO A 861 -42.20 10.28 0.02
CA PRO A 861 -41.96 11.25 -1.06
C PRO A 861 -40.50 11.29 -1.54
N ASP A 862 -39.53 10.99 -0.69
CA ASP A 862 -38.09 11.01 -1.03
C ASP A 862 -37.51 9.64 -1.39
N LEU A 863 -38.34 8.61 -1.58
CA LEU A 863 -37.86 7.25 -1.85
C LEU A 863 -37.23 7.15 -3.24
N ARG A 864 -35.96 6.74 -3.27
CA ARG A 864 -35.16 6.65 -4.50
C ARG A 864 -34.92 5.22 -4.94
N ARG A 865 -34.78 4.30 -3.98
CA ARG A 865 -34.51 2.88 -4.25
C ARG A 865 -35.46 1.97 -3.48
N LEU A 866 -36.05 1.00 -4.17
CA LEU A 866 -36.91 -0.03 -3.59
C LEU A 866 -36.34 -1.41 -3.88
N LYS A 867 -36.13 -2.24 -2.85
CA LYS A 867 -35.66 -3.62 -3.00
C LYS A 867 -36.59 -4.61 -2.31
N LEU A 868 -37.19 -5.50 -3.09
CA LEU A 868 -38.12 -6.52 -2.63
C LEU A 868 -37.51 -7.91 -2.78
N CYS A 869 -37.65 -8.76 -1.76
CA CYS A 869 -37.14 -10.13 -1.76
C CYS A 869 -38.23 -11.07 -1.24
N PHE A 870 -38.78 -11.95 -2.08
CA PHE A 870 -39.90 -12.85 -1.74
C PHE A 870 -39.95 -14.16 -2.55
N ASN A 871 -40.66 -15.18 -2.08
CA ASN A 871 -40.84 -16.45 -2.80
C ASN A 871 -42.11 -16.42 -3.67
N ALA A 872 -42.05 -17.04 -4.85
CA ALA A 872 -43.22 -17.21 -5.71
C ALA A 872 -44.14 -18.34 -5.20
N HIS A 873 -45.37 -18.05 -4.76
CA HIS A 873 -46.29 -19.05 -4.18
C HIS A 873 -47.53 -19.34 -5.07
N ILE A 874 -48.06 -20.57 -4.97
CA ILE A 874 -49.05 -21.22 -5.88
C ILE A 874 -50.53 -20.95 -5.53
N GLU A 875 -50.90 -20.51 -4.32
CA GLU A 875 -52.32 -20.55 -3.93
C GLU A 875 -53.19 -19.61 -4.77
N LYS A 876 -54.18 -20.23 -5.44
CA LYS A 876 -55.16 -19.69 -6.38
C LYS A 876 -55.96 -18.51 -5.79
N ASN A 877 -55.35 -17.33 -5.82
CA ASN A 877 -55.92 -15.97 -5.89
C ASN A 877 -54.84 -14.99 -5.43
N CYS A 878 -53.74 -14.88 -6.18
CA CYS A 878 -52.78 -13.80 -5.98
C CYS A 878 -53.39 -12.48 -6.47
N GLY A 879 -54.29 -11.90 -5.69
CA GLY A 879 -54.57 -10.46 -5.74
C GLY A 879 -53.26 -9.72 -5.51
N PHE A 880 -52.90 -8.84 -6.44
CA PHE A 880 -51.80 -7.87 -6.46
C PHE A 880 -50.75 -8.01 -5.34
N LEU A 881 -49.58 -8.56 -5.72
CA LEU A 881 -48.40 -8.74 -4.86
C LEU A 881 -47.90 -7.41 -4.26
N VAL A 882 -47.88 -6.35 -5.06
CA VAL A 882 -47.46 -5.00 -4.69
C VAL A 882 -48.32 -4.03 -5.51
N ASP A 883 -48.97 -3.10 -4.83
CA ASP A 883 -49.85 -2.09 -5.44
C ASP A 883 -49.39 -0.67 -5.09
N GLY A 884 -49.68 0.30 -5.97
CA GLY A 884 -49.37 1.72 -5.76
C GLY A 884 -47.89 2.11 -5.91
N ILE A 885 -47.07 1.31 -6.63
CA ILE A 885 -45.68 1.71 -6.93
C ILE A 885 -45.67 3.06 -7.68
N GLU A 886 -46.64 3.30 -8.55
CA GLU A 886 -46.86 4.55 -9.28
C GLU A 886 -46.98 5.79 -8.40
N ASN A 887 -47.33 5.63 -7.12
CA ASN A 887 -47.44 6.72 -6.16
C ASN A 887 -46.08 7.18 -5.60
N LEU A 888 -45.00 6.44 -5.85
CA LEU A 888 -43.64 6.70 -5.35
C LEU A 888 -42.85 7.64 -6.29
N LEU A 889 -43.29 8.89 -6.41
CA LEU A 889 -42.88 9.82 -7.47
C LEU A 889 -41.36 10.00 -7.70
N ASN A 890 -40.51 9.87 -6.67
CA ASN A 890 -39.06 10.05 -6.76
C ASN A 890 -38.26 8.74 -6.92
N LEU A 891 -38.93 7.62 -7.20
CA LEU A 891 -38.29 6.32 -7.36
C LEU A 891 -37.42 6.27 -8.62
N HIS A 892 -36.15 5.88 -8.46
CA HIS A 892 -35.18 5.77 -9.56
C HIS A 892 -34.81 4.31 -9.88
N GLU A 893 -34.81 3.43 -8.87
CA GLU A 893 -34.41 2.03 -9.02
C GLU A 893 -35.33 1.07 -8.24
N VAL A 894 -35.75 -0.01 -8.89
CA VAL A 894 -36.50 -1.13 -8.29
C VAL A 894 -35.76 -2.45 -8.48
N ALA A 895 -35.46 -3.14 -7.39
CA ALA A 895 -34.78 -4.44 -7.42
C ALA A 895 -35.67 -5.55 -6.82
N GLY A 896 -35.90 -6.63 -7.57
CA GLY A 896 -36.63 -7.81 -7.13
C GLY A 896 -35.71 -9.03 -6.98
N ARG A 897 -35.81 -9.76 -5.87
CA ARG A 897 -35.28 -11.14 -5.75
C ARG A 897 -36.43 -12.09 -5.52
N ILE A 898 -36.64 -13.03 -6.43
CA ILE A 898 -37.75 -13.97 -6.44
C ILE A 898 -37.21 -15.38 -6.17
N GLY A 899 -37.56 -15.93 -5.01
CA GLY A 899 -37.22 -17.29 -4.58
C GLY A 899 -38.20 -18.35 -5.13
N LYS A 900 -37.78 -19.63 -5.15
CA LYS A 900 -38.67 -20.77 -5.40
C LYS A 900 -38.96 -21.49 -4.08
N PRO A 901 -40.22 -21.63 -3.64
CA PRO A 901 -40.54 -22.52 -2.54
C PRO A 901 -40.34 -23.99 -2.96
N HIS A 902 -40.15 -24.87 -1.99
CA HIS A 902 -39.97 -26.31 -2.24
C HIS A 902 -41.19 -26.85 -3.02
N GLY A 903 -40.98 -27.32 -4.25
CA GLY A 903 -42.02 -27.89 -5.12
C GLY A 903 -42.66 -26.96 -6.17
N ALA A 904 -42.23 -25.70 -6.32
CA ALA A 904 -42.78 -24.78 -7.33
C ALA A 904 -42.09 -24.87 -8.72
N ASP A 905 -42.85 -24.60 -9.78
CA ASP A 905 -42.36 -24.69 -11.16
C ASP A 905 -41.71 -23.37 -11.62
N LYS A 906 -40.85 -23.44 -12.65
CA LYS A 906 -40.21 -22.26 -13.29
C LYS A 906 -41.23 -21.21 -13.77
N ILE A 907 -42.49 -21.64 -13.96
CA ILE A 907 -43.62 -20.82 -14.40
C ILE A 907 -44.03 -19.83 -13.29
N ASP A 908 -43.98 -20.23 -12.02
CA ASP A 908 -44.44 -19.38 -10.90
C ASP A 908 -43.53 -18.17 -10.70
N ARG A 909 -42.21 -18.37 -10.82
CA ARG A 909 -41.23 -17.27 -10.79
C ARG A 909 -41.47 -16.28 -11.93
N LYS A 910 -41.83 -16.76 -13.14
CA LYS A 910 -42.17 -15.91 -14.29
C LYS A 910 -43.44 -15.11 -14.08
N VAL A 911 -44.48 -15.71 -13.50
CA VAL A 911 -45.73 -14.99 -13.19
C VAL A 911 -45.48 -13.89 -12.17
N ALA A 912 -44.74 -14.19 -11.09
CA ALA A 912 -44.37 -13.21 -10.08
C ALA A 912 -43.50 -12.07 -10.65
N GLU A 913 -42.55 -12.39 -11.52
CA GLU A 913 -41.75 -11.41 -12.26
C GLU A 913 -42.62 -10.53 -13.15
N ALA A 914 -43.51 -11.12 -13.97
CA ALA A 914 -44.39 -10.37 -14.85
C ALA A 914 -45.33 -9.41 -14.09
N LEU A 915 -45.86 -9.83 -12.94
CA LEU A 915 -46.70 -8.97 -12.09
C LEU A 915 -45.90 -7.81 -11.49
N LEU A 916 -44.67 -8.05 -11.05
CA LEU A 916 -43.80 -7.00 -10.53
C LEU A 916 -43.37 -6.03 -11.64
N GLU A 917 -43.02 -6.53 -12.83
CA GLU A 917 -42.73 -5.70 -13.98
C GLU A 917 -43.93 -4.84 -14.38
N GLU A 918 -45.14 -5.41 -14.40
CA GLU A 918 -46.35 -4.68 -14.73
C GLU A 918 -46.62 -3.54 -13.72
N ALA A 919 -46.46 -3.80 -12.42
CA ALA A 919 -46.56 -2.76 -11.40
C ALA A 919 -45.50 -1.65 -11.59
N ILE A 920 -44.28 -2.01 -11.99
CA ILE A 920 -43.21 -1.04 -12.27
C ILE A 920 -43.50 -0.23 -13.54
N ARG A 921 -44.06 -0.84 -14.60
CA ARG A 921 -44.38 -0.18 -15.87
C ARG A 921 -45.46 0.90 -15.73
N LYS A 922 -46.35 0.77 -14.76
CA LYS A 922 -47.36 1.80 -14.44
C LYS A 922 -46.77 3.08 -13.85
N HIS A 923 -45.50 3.06 -13.42
CA HIS A 923 -44.87 4.22 -12.81
C HIS A 923 -44.62 5.36 -13.81
N PRO A 924 -45.03 6.61 -13.52
CA PRO A 924 -44.98 7.73 -14.48
C PRO A 924 -43.57 8.09 -14.96
N ARG A 925 -42.55 7.84 -14.13
CA ARG A 925 -41.13 8.10 -14.45
C ARG A 925 -40.32 6.87 -14.90
N SER A 926 -40.96 5.71 -15.09
CA SER A 926 -40.31 4.48 -15.58
C SER A 926 -38.95 4.17 -14.93
N PRO A 927 -38.91 3.85 -13.62
CA PRO A 927 -37.66 3.63 -12.90
C PRO A 927 -36.89 2.45 -13.48
N SER A 928 -35.56 2.50 -13.35
CA SER A 928 -34.72 1.37 -13.73
C SER A 928 -35.05 0.15 -12.85
N PHE A 929 -35.14 -1.05 -13.43
CA PHE A 929 -35.45 -2.25 -12.64
C PHE A 929 -34.53 -3.44 -12.90
N ASN A 930 -34.43 -4.31 -11.91
CA ASN A 930 -33.57 -5.48 -11.90
C ASN A 930 -34.22 -6.60 -11.08
N ILE A 931 -34.80 -7.57 -11.77
CA ILE A 931 -35.43 -8.74 -11.14
C ILE A 931 -34.51 -9.94 -11.31
N ARG A 932 -34.35 -10.73 -10.24
CA ARG A 932 -33.53 -11.93 -10.25
C ARG A 932 -34.20 -13.08 -9.59
N TRP A 933 -33.96 -14.26 -10.13
CA TRP A 933 -34.32 -15.50 -9.51
C TRP A 933 -33.21 -15.97 -8.58
N VAL A 934 -33.60 -16.46 -7.42
CA VAL A 934 -32.73 -17.10 -6.43
C VAL A 934 -33.38 -18.40 -5.99
N ASP A 935 -32.58 -19.35 -5.51
CA ASP A 935 -33.05 -20.72 -5.25
C ASP A 935 -34.18 -20.71 -4.22
N PHE A 936 -33.98 -20.11 -3.05
CA PHE A 936 -35.01 -19.93 -2.03
C PHE A 936 -34.73 -18.71 -1.15
N ILE A 937 -35.79 -18.01 -0.72
CA ILE A 937 -35.70 -16.91 0.25
C ILE A 937 -36.27 -17.42 1.58
N GLY A 938 -35.41 -18.08 2.36
CA GLY A 938 -35.69 -18.54 3.73
C GLY A 938 -34.43 -19.02 4.47
N GLU A 939 -34.42 -18.82 5.81
CA GLU A 939 -33.40 -19.07 6.86
C GLU A 939 -31.90 -18.77 6.62
N GLU A 940 -31.35 -18.91 5.42
CA GLU A 940 -29.93 -18.70 5.14
C GLU A 940 -29.76 -17.63 4.05
N CYS A 941 -29.32 -16.44 4.46
CA CYS A 941 -28.70 -15.46 3.56
C CYS A 941 -27.33 -15.11 4.13
N PRO A 942 -26.32 -14.86 3.28
CA PRO A 942 -24.98 -14.55 3.75
C PRO A 942 -24.93 -13.22 4.53
N PRO A 943 -23.99 -13.08 5.49
CA PRO A 943 -23.84 -11.91 6.32
C PRO A 943 -23.36 -10.66 5.56
N LEU A 944 -23.75 -9.50 6.08
CA LEU A 944 -23.70 -8.18 5.45
C LEU A 944 -22.30 -7.56 5.29
N TRP A 945 -21.23 -8.20 5.77
CA TRP A 945 -19.88 -7.74 5.41
C TRP A 945 -19.59 -7.96 3.91
N LYS A 946 -20.33 -8.85 3.24
CA LYS A 946 -20.41 -8.92 1.76
C LYS A 946 -21.32 -7.88 1.10
N GLN A 947 -22.05 -7.06 1.87
CA GLN A 947 -22.85 -5.93 1.35
C GLN A 947 -22.21 -4.58 1.67
N HIS A 948 -21.26 -4.53 2.62
CA HIS A 948 -20.36 -3.39 2.79
C HIS A 948 -19.22 -3.39 1.74
N GLU A 949 -18.90 -4.54 1.14
CA GLU A 949 -18.17 -4.66 -0.14
C GLU A 949 -19.13 -4.75 -1.36
N GLY A 950 -20.32 -4.13 -1.24
CA GLY A 950 -21.37 -4.13 -2.27
C GLY A 950 -21.07 -3.27 -3.51
N LEU A 951 -19.80 -3.11 -3.87
CA LEU A 951 -19.41 -2.55 -5.17
C LEU A 951 -19.49 -3.60 -6.29
N GLN A 952 -19.60 -4.89 -5.97
CA GLN A 952 -19.58 -5.91 -7.00
C GLN A 952 -20.11 -7.23 -6.48
N GLU A 953 -21.41 -7.50 -6.61
CA GLU A 953 -21.90 -8.89 -6.70
C GLU A 953 -23.35 -8.94 -7.12
N ASP A 954 -23.54 -9.50 -8.32
CA ASP A 954 -24.80 -9.88 -8.90
C ASP A 954 -24.56 -11.17 -9.70
N LEU A 955 -25.49 -12.13 -9.58
CA LEU A 955 -25.68 -13.37 -10.35
C LEU A 955 -24.87 -14.57 -9.78
N SER A 956 -25.38 -15.81 -9.70
CA SER A 956 -26.45 -16.53 -10.44
C SER A 956 -26.93 -17.79 -9.64
N GLY A 957 -28.11 -18.35 -9.98
CA GLY A 957 -28.49 -19.77 -9.78
C GLY A 957 -28.34 -20.52 -11.12
N GLU A 958 -28.51 -21.83 -11.31
CA GLU A 958 -28.83 -23.03 -10.50
C GLU A 958 -28.79 -24.19 -11.56
N ASN A 959 -28.30 -25.41 -11.25
CA ASN A 959 -28.74 -26.65 -11.92
C ASN A 959 -28.17 -27.93 -11.28
N ASP A 960 -29.02 -28.94 -11.30
CA ASP A 960 -29.16 -30.06 -10.38
C ASP A 960 -28.55 -31.39 -10.87
N ILE A 961 -28.20 -32.22 -9.86
CA ILE A 961 -28.39 -33.67 -9.66
C ILE A 961 -27.79 -34.68 -10.66
N LEU A 962 -26.91 -35.54 -10.13
CA LEU A 962 -27.02 -37.01 -10.21
C LEU A 962 -26.46 -37.65 -8.93
N GLU A 963 -27.34 -38.09 -8.04
CA GLU A 963 -27.01 -39.03 -6.96
C GLU A 963 -26.80 -40.43 -7.55
N GLY A 964 -25.69 -41.06 -7.19
CA GLY A 964 -25.37 -42.45 -7.51
C GLY A 964 -24.65 -43.10 -6.33
N ARG A 965 -25.43 -43.81 -5.53
CA ARG A 965 -25.09 -44.60 -4.34
C ARG A 965 -24.09 -45.74 -4.64
N TYR A 966 -22.98 -45.84 -3.89
CA TYR A 966 -22.34 -47.12 -3.54
C TYR A 966 -21.64 -47.01 -2.17
N THR A 967 -22.18 -47.76 -1.22
CA THR A 967 -21.55 -48.22 0.03
C THR A 967 -20.85 -49.56 -0.23
N GLU A 968 -19.96 -49.97 0.69
CA GLU A 968 -19.12 -51.20 0.75
C GLU A 968 -17.71 -51.04 0.18
N ASP A 969 -16.67 -51.65 0.72
CA ASP A 969 -16.32 -52.09 2.08
C ASP A 969 -14.79 -52.29 2.06
N MET A 970 -14.17 -52.37 3.24
CA MET A 970 -12.83 -52.93 3.54
C MET A 970 -11.78 -53.12 2.41
N SER A 971 -10.61 -52.49 2.59
CA SER A 971 -9.38 -53.24 2.94
C SER A 971 -8.13 -52.36 2.88
N ILE A 972 -7.43 -52.33 4.02
CA ILE A 972 -6.05 -51.88 4.14
C ILE A 972 -5.15 -52.96 3.55
N PRO A 973 -4.13 -52.60 2.76
CA PRO A 973 -2.83 -53.22 2.97
C PRO A 973 -1.77 -52.14 3.20
N SER A 974 -1.21 -52.21 4.41
CA SER A 974 0.11 -51.70 4.74
C SER A 974 1.13 -52.16 3.70
N THR A 975 1.82 -51.22 3.05
CA THR A 975 3.13 -51.50 2.48
C THR A 975 4.04 -50.30 2.68
N SER A 976 4.97 -50.48 3.62
CA SER A 976 6.17 -49.67 3.77
C SER A 976 6.91 -49.57 2.42
N ARG A 977 7.10 -48.35 1.91
CA ARG A 977 8.09 -48.06 0.88
C ARG A 977 8.92 -46.84 1.30
N ASN A 978 10.07 -47.18 1.88
CA ASN A 978 11.38 -46.54 1.78
C ASN A 978 11.39 -45.08 1.28
N MET A 979 11.79 -44.19 2.20
CA MET A 979 12.36 -42.89 1.87
C MET A 979 13.56 -43.11 0.94
N SER A 980 13.42 -42.78 -0.34
CA SER A 980 14.57 -42.54 -1.21
C SER A 980 15.12 -41.16 -0.88
N GLY A 981 16.36 -41.13 -0.40
CA GLY A 981 17.08 -39.90 -0.10
C GLY A 981 17.14 -38.96 -1.30
N ALA A 982 16.73 -37.71 -1.09
CA ALA A 982 17.01 -36.63 -2.02
C ALA A 982 18.54 -36.49 -2.10
N ALA A 983 19.11 -36.69 -3.30
CA ALA A 983 20.52 -36.48 -3.55
C ALA A 983 20.87 -35.02 -3.24
N THR A 984 21.75 -34.79 -2.27
CA THR A 984 22.33 -33.48 -1.97
C THR A 984 23.13 -33.00 -3.17
N ASP A 985 22.78 -31.83 -3.72
CA ASP A 985 23.52 -31.20 -4.82
C ASP A 985 25.00 -31.03 -4.48
N SER A 986 25.91 -31.41 -5.40
CA SER A 986 27.35 -31.24 -5.19
C SER A 986 27.68 -29.77 -4.92
N TRP A 987 28.55 -29.50 -3.94
CA TRP A 987 28.95 -28.15 -3.55
C TRP A 987 29.54 -27.32 -4.70
N GLU A 988 30.17 -27.98 -5.69
CA GLU A 988 30.69 -27.34 -6.91
C GLU A 988 29.57 -26.68 -7.73
N TYR A 989 28.41 -27.34 -7.78
CA TYR A 989 27.23 -26.79 -8.45
C TYR A 989 26.67 -25.57 -7.69
N ASN A 990 26.65 -25.62 -6.36
CA ASN A 990 26.23 -24.49 -5.51
C ASN A 990 27.15 -23.26 -5.64
N LEU A 991 28.43 -23.48 -5.97
CA LEU A 991 29.43 -22.42 -6.15
C LEU A 991 29.72 -22.07 -7.62
N ARG A 992 29.03 -22.69 -8.59
CA ARG A 992 29.29 -22.53 -10.03
C ARG A 992 29.40 -21.09 -10.51
N LYS A 993 28.58 -20.17 -9.97
CA LYS A 993 28.60 -18.74 -10.32
C LYS A 993 29.91 -18.07 -9.92
N TYR A 994 30.50 -18.49 -8.80
CA TYR A 994 31.76 -17.96 -8.28
C TYR A 994 32.97 -18.61 -8.96
N LEU A 995 32.90 -19.91 -9.26
CA LEU A 995 33.93 -20.61 -10.04
C LEU A 995 34.01 -20.07 -11.48
N LEU A 996 32.86 -19.76 -12.07
CA LEU A 996 32.78 -19.09 -13.37
C LEU A 996 33.43 -17.70 -13.30
N LEU A 997 33.08 -16.90 -12.28
CA LEU A 997 33.68 -15.58 -12.08
C LEU A 997 35.20 -15.67 -11.92
N LEU A 998 35.71 -16.62 -11.14
CA LEU A 998 37.14 -16.87 -10.97
C LEU A 998 37.81 -17.22 -12.30
N ALA A 999 37.26 -18.16 -13.06
CA ALA A 999 37.82 -18.54 -14.35
C ALA A 999 37.80 -17.38 -15.37
N THR A 1000 36.75 -16.57 -15.39
CA THR A 1000 36.68 -15.36 -16.22
C THR A 1000 37.74 -14.33 -15.79
N LEU A 1001 37.94 -14.13 -14.49
CA LEU A 1001 38.93 -13.20 -13.98
C LEU A 1001 40.36 -13.65 -14.32
N VAL A 1002 40.67 -14.95 -14.17
CA VAL A 1002 41.97 -15.53 -14.56
C VAL A 1002 42.21 -15.41 -16.07
N ALA A 1003 41.21 -15.71 -16.90
CA ALA A 1003 41.30 -15.50 -18.35
C ALA A 1003 41.57 -14.04 -18.70
N THR A 1004 40.94 -13.10 -17.99
CA THR A 1004 41.11 -11.65 -18.25
C THR A 1004 42.51 -11.17 -17.87
N VAL A 1005 43.03 -11.55 -16.69
CA VAL A 1005 44.38 -11.11 -16.28
C VAL A 1005 45.49 -11.77 -17.08
N THR A 1006 45.35 -13.04 -17.46
CA THR A 1006 46.35 -13.74 -18.30
C THR A 1006 46.34 -13.21 -19.74
N TYR A 1007 45.16 -12.87 -20.28
CA TYR A 1007 45.05 -12.17 -21.56
C TYR A 1007 45.72 -10.80 -21.52
N THR A 1008 45.43 -10.01 -20.48
CA THR A 1008 46.04 -8.66 -20.30
C THR A 1008 47.56 -8.75 -20.14
N ALA A 1009 48.06 -9.72 -19.38
CA ALA A 1009 49.49 -9.99 -19.21
C ALA A 1009 50.16 -10.51 -20.49
N GLY A 1010 49.40 -11.14 -21.40
CA GLY A 1010 49.87 -11.51 -22.73
C GLY A 1010 50.05 -10.32 -23.65
N LEU A 1011 49.16 -9.32 -23.57
CA LEU A 1011 49.27 -8.07 -24.34
C LEU A 1011 50.36 -7.14 -23.80
N ASN A 1012 50.57 -7.14 -22.48
CA ASN A 1012 51.58 -6.34 -21.80
C ASN A 1012 52.57 -7.26 -21.05
N PRO A 1013 53.53 -7.87 -21.76
CA PRO A 1013 54.47 -8.80 -21.14
C PRO A 1013 55.32 -8.11 -20.06
N PRO A 1014 55.75 -8.85 -19.03
CA PRO A 1014 56.61 -8.33 -17.97
C PRO A 1014 57.92 -7.81 -18.58
N GLY A 1015 58.35 -6.62 -18.17
CA GLY A 1015 59.50 -5.95 -18.77
C GLY A 1015 59.14 -4.93 -19.85
N GLY A 1016 57.89 -4.89 -20.31
CA GLY A 1016 57.44 -3.99 -21.37
C GLY A 1016 57.79 -4.51 -22.77
N VAL A 1017 57.44 -3.71 -23.77
CA VAL A 1017 57.70 -3.95 -25.18
C VAL A 1017 58.57 -2.83 -25.74
N TRP A 1018 59.37 -3.15 -26.75
CA TRP A 1018 60.15 -2.16 -27.48
C TRP A 1018 59.21 -1.16 -28.17
N GLN A 1019 59.52 0.15 -28.09
CA GLN A 1019 58.72 1.20 -28.72
C GLN A 1019 59.20 1.53 -30.14
N ASP A 1020 60.50 1.33 -30.41
CA ASP A 1020 61.15 1.68 -31.67
C ASP A 1020 61.75 0.45 -32.37
N ALA A 1021 61.85 0.51 -33.71
CA ALA A 1021 62.39 -0.56 -34.55
C ALA A 1021 63.88 -0.36 -34.85
N THR A 1022 64.74 -0.47 -33.84
CA THR A 1022 66.21 -0.33 -33.95
C THR A 1022 66.92 -1.56 -33.38
N ALA A 1023 68.18 -1.81 -33.74
CA ALA A 1023 69.01 -2.88 -33.13
C ALA A 1023 68.49 -4.33 -33.21
N GLY A 1024 67.71 -4.69 -34.24
CA GLY A 1024 67.32 -6.07 -34.55
C GLY A 1024 66.03 -6.58 -33.90
N HIS A 1025 65.29 -5.71 -33.20
CA HIS A 1025 63.93 -5.96 -32.69
C HIS A 1025 62.91 -5.03 -33.38
N LEU A 1026 61.64 -5.45 -33.45
CA LEU A 1026 60.53 -4.65 -33.97
C LEU A 1026 59.81 -3.93 -32.83
N ALA A 1027 59.19 -2.78 -33.14
CA ALA A 1027 58.29 -2.12 -32.20
C ALA A 1027 57.14 -3.08 -31.83
N GLY A 1028 56.95 -3.31 -30.52
CA GLY A 1028 56.03 -4.29 -29.96
C GLY A 1028 56.68 -5.62 -29.52
N ASP A 1029 57.96 -5.87 -29.85
CA ASP A 1029 58.63 -7.08 -29.38
C ASP A 1029 58.83 -7.05 -27.83
N PRO A 1030 58.57 -8.16 -27.11
CA PRO A 1030 58.76 -8.20 -25.66
C PRO A 1030 60.22 -8.04 -25.26
N ILE A 1031 60.55 -7.02 -24.45
CA ILE A 1031 61.93 -6.73 -24.02
C ILE A 1031 62.53 -7.91 -23.23
N MET A 1032 61.69 -8.66 -22.52
CA MET A 1032 62.11 -9.86 -21.77
C MET A 1032 62.65 -10.97 -22.67
N ARG A 1033 62.24 -11.02 -23.94
CA ARG A 1033 62.70 -12.02 -24.91
C ARG A 1033 64.20 -11.86 -25.18
N ASP A 1034 64.65 -10.63 -25.33
CA ASP A 1034 66.04 -10.30 -25.66
C ASP A 1034 66.93 -10.25 -24.42
N THR A 1035 66.40 -9.78 -23.28
CA THR A 1035 67.16 -9.69 -22.03
C THR A 1035 67.27 -11.02 -21.27
N SER A 1036 66.29 -11.91 -21.38
CA SER A 1036 66.25 -13.19 -20.66
C SER A 1036 65.32 -14.23 -21.32
N TYR A 1037 65.74 -14.75 -22.47
CA TYR A 1037 64.96 -15.69 -23.29
C TYR A 1037 64.33 -16.86 -22.52
N ARG A 1038 65.07 -17.52 -21.62
CA ARG A 1038 64.55 -18.66 -20.84
C ARG A 1038 63.37 -18.28 -19.92
N ARG A 1039 63.38 -17.06 -19.37
CA ARG A 1039 62.31 -16.57 -18.49
C ARG A 1039 61.09 -16.14 -19.29
N TYR A 1040 61.32 -15.48 -20.42
CA TYR A 1040 60.27 -15.16 -21.37
C TYR A 1040 59.54 -16.44 -21.83
N LEU A 1041 60.27 -17.49 -22.19
CA LEU A 1041 59.68 -18.75 -22.62
C LEU A 1041 58.84 -19.42 -21.52
N LEU A 1042 59.35 -19.44 -20.29
CA LEU A 1042 58.61 -19.96 -19.14
C LEU A 1042 57.34 -19.15 -18.88
N PHE A 1043 57.43 -17.82 -18.86
CA PHE A 1043 56.28 -16.93 -18.71
C PHE A 1043 55.25 -17.14 -19.82
N TYR A 1044 55.70 -17.16 -21.08
CA TYR A 1044 54.83 -17.26 -22.25
C TYR A 1044 53.99 -18.55 -22.21
N TYR A 1045 54.61 -19.71 -22.02
CA TYR A 1045 53.89 -20.98 -21.98
C TYR A 1045 53.02 -21.14 -20.73
N THR A 1046 53.49 -20.72 -19.56
CA THR A 1046 52.69 -20.81 -18.33
C THR A 1046 51.51 -19.85 -18.34
N ASN A 1047 51.66 -18.63 -18.86
CA ASN A 1047 50.57 -17.67 -19.02
C ASN A 1047 49.55 -18.14 -20.08
N ALA A 1048 50.02 -18.65 -21.23
CA ALA A 1048 49.14 -19.19 -22.28
C ALA A 1048 48.36 -20.43 -21.80
N THR A 1049 48.99 -21.32 -21.03
CA THR A 1049 48.31 -22.49 -20.45
C THR A 1049 47.28 -22.10 -19.38
N ALA A 1050 47.55 -21.07 -18.55
CA ALA A 1050 46.57 -20.53 -17.61
C ALA A 1050 45.35 -19.91 -18.35
N PHE A 1051 45.59 -19.16 -19.42
CA PHE A 1051 44.52 -18.61 -20.27
C PHE A 1051 43.66 -19.73 -20.88
N ALA A 1052 44.29 -20.71 -21.55
CA ALA A 1052 43.59 -21.80 -22.22
C ALA A 1052 42.80 -22.68 -21.22
N SER A 1053 43.42 -23.06 -20.09
CA SER A 1053 42.76 -23.86 -19.06
C SER A 1053 41.57 -23.13 -18.41
N SER A 1054 41.64 -21.81 -18.25
CA SER A 1054 40.51 -21.00 -17.76
C SER A 1054 39.28 -21.06 -18.68
N LEU A 1055 39.49 -21.03 -20.00
CA LEU A 1055 38.40 -21.19 -20.97
C LEU A 1055 37.79 -22.60 -20.91
N VAL A 1056 38.63 -23.63 -20.76
CA VAL A 1056 38.16 -25.02 -20.59
C VAL A 1056 37.33 -25.15 -19.30
N VAL A 1057 37.73 -24.53 -18.20
CA VAL A 1057 36.94 -24.50 -16.94
C VAL A 1057 35.58 -23.85 -17.14
N ILE A 1058 35.51 -22.70 -17.83
CA ILE A 1058 34.25 -22.02 -18.15
C ILE A 1058 33.30 -22.93 -18.92
N VAL A 1059 33.81 -23.60 -19.96
CA VAL A 1059 33.02 -24.52 -20.78
C VAL A 1059 32.56 -25.74 -19.97
N LEU A 1060 33.44 -26.34 -19.16
CA LEU A 1060 33.09 -27.48 -18.31
C LEU A 1060 32.02 -27.12 -17.26
N ILE A 1061 32.07 -25.92 -16.66
CA ILE A 1061 31.04 -25.46 -15.72
C ILE A 1061 29.69 -25.28 -16.41
N LEU A 1062 29.66 -24.72 -17.62
CA LEU A 1062 28.44 -24.58 -18.42
C LEU A 1062 27.86 -25.96 -18.78
N ILE A 1063 28.70 -26.91 -19.18
CA ILE A 1063 28.30 -28.29 -19.47
C ILE A 1063 27.72 -28.96 -18.22
N VAL A 1064 28.37 -28.82 -17.05
CA VAL A 1064 27.86 -29.35 -15.77
C VAL A 1064 26.52 -28.72 -15.39
N ALA A 1065 26.32 -27.41 -15.64
CA ALA A 1065 25.05 -26.74 -15.39
C ALA A 1065 23.91 -27.29 -16.26
N VAL A 1066 24.17 -27.55 -17.55
CA VAL A 1066 23.20 -28.12 -18.50
C VAL A 1066 22.89 -29.59 -18.20
N LEU A 1067 23.90 -30.38 -17.79
CA LEU A 1067 23.72 -31.79 -17.45
C LEU A 1067 22.96 -32.00 -16.13
N HIS A 1068 23.08 -31.07 -15.18
CA HIS A 1068 22.37 -31.12 -13.89
C HIS A 1068 20.85 -30.91 -14.05
N GLU A 1069 20.42 -30.00 -14.94
CA GLU A 1069 18.99 -29.83 -15.28
C GLU A 1069 18.34 -31.11 -15.83
N LYS A 1070 19.13 -32.02 -16.41
CA LYS A 1070 18.64 -33.29 -16.97
C LYS A 1070 18.74 -34.49 -16.02
N LYS A 1071 19.00 -34.29 -14.72
CA LYS A 1071 19.08 -35.32 -13.65
C LYS A 1071 19.93 -36.58 -13.98
N LYS A 1072 21.02 -36.43 -14.73
CA LYS A 1072 21.99 -37.52 -14.99
C LYS A 1072 23.44 -37.04 -14.76
N ALA A 1073 23.85 -36.87 -13.51
CA ALA A 1073 25.26 -36.59 -13.21
C ALA A 1073 26.04 -37.90 -13.03
N ARG A 1074 26.89 -38.25 -14.00
CA ARG A 1074 28.01 -39.21 -13.78
C ARG A 1074 29.14 -38.49 -13.02
N PRO A 1075 29.94 -39.17 -12.19
CA PRO A 1075 31.01 -38.53 -11.40
C PRO A 1075 32.24 -38.06 -12.22
N VAL A 1076 32.36 -38.46 -13.49
CA VAL A 1076 33.54 -38.21 -14.34
C VAL A 1076 33.79 -36.73 -14.69
N PRO A 1077 32.78 -35.88 -15.01
CA PRO A 1077 33.01 -34.47 -15.38
C PRO A 1077 33.52 -33.59 -14.23
N LEU A 1078 33.17 -33.92 -12.98
CA LEU A 1078 33.58 -33.15 -11.80
C LEU A 1078 35.06 -33.36 -11.46
N LEU A 1079 35.55 -34.59 -11.62
CA LEU A 1079 36.96 -34.91 -11.40
C LEU A 1079 37.86 -34.24 -12.45
N ILE A 1080 37.39 -34.20 -13.70
CA ILE A 1080 38.06 -33.45 -14.78
C ILE A 1080 38.07 -31.95 -14.46
N LEU A 1081 36.95 -31.38 -14.01
CA LEU A 1081 36.86 -29.97 -13.63
C LEU A 1081 37.90 -29.60 -12.55
N ARG A 1082 38.02 -30.41 -11.49
CA ARG A 1082 39.02 -30.19 -10.42
C ARG A 1082 40.45 -30.22 -10.93
N SER A 1083 40.78 -31.19 -11.78
CA SER A 1083 42.13 -31.32 -12.34
C SER A 1083 42.50 -30.13 -13.23
N VAL A 1084 41.57 -29.64 -14.05
CA VAL A 1084 41.82 -28.48 -14.92
C VAL A 1084 41.94 -27.19 -14.09
N MET A 1085 41.16 -27.03 -13.02
CA MET A 1085 41.29 -25.89 -12.11
C MET A 1085 42.65 -25.85 -11.39
N LEU A 1086 43.18 -27.01 -10.99
CA LEU A 1086 44.53 -27.10 -10.40
C LEU A 1086 45.62 -26.79 -11.42
N LEU A 1087 45.51 -27.32 -12.63
CA LEU A 1087 46.43 -26.99 -13.72
C LEU A 1087 46.47 -25.48 -13.97
N ASN A 1088 45.30 -24.83 -13.98
CA ASN A 1088 45.19 -23.38 -14.14
C ASN A 1088 45.92 -22.60 -13.04
N LEU A 1089 45.77 -23.04 -11.78
CA LEU A 1089 46.46 -22.44 -10.65
C LEU A 1089 47.98 -22.56 -10.75
N PHE A 1090 48.50 -23.75 -11.05
CA PHE A 1090 49.94 -23.97 -11.19
C PHE A 1090 50.52 -23.19 -12.36
N SER A 1091 49.81 -23.13 -13.49
CA SER A 1091 50.17 -22.29 -14.63
C SER A 1091 50.21 -20.81 -14.26
N LEU A 1092 49.25 -20.30 -13.48
CA LEU A 1092 49.23 -18.91 -13.03
C LEU A 1092 50.39 -18.59 -12.08
N MET A 1093 50.72 -19.49 -11.15
CA MET A 1093 51.87 -19.36 -10.26
C MET A 1093 53.19 -19.36 -11.03
N GLY A 1094 53.34 -20.26 -12.01
CA GLY A 1094 54.51 -20.33 -12.88
C GLY A 1094 54.71 -19.04 -13.68
N ALA A 1095 53.62 -18.48 -14.23
CA ALA A 1095 53.66 -17.22 -14.95
C ALA A 1095 54.03 -16.05 -14.04
N TYR A 1096 53.44 -15.96 -12.86
CA TYR A 1096 53.76 -14.90 -11.91
C TYR A 1096 55.23 -14.95 -11.48
N ALA A 1097 55.74 -16.15 -11.14
CA ALA A 1097 57.14 -16.32 -10.76
C ALA A 1097 58.08 -15.95 -11.91
N ALA A 1098 57.78 -16.37 -13.14
CA ALA A 1098 58.61 -16.04 -14.30
C ALA A 1098 58.63 -14.52 -14.58
N GLY A 1099 57.47 -13.84 -14.50
CA GLY A 1099 57.35 -12.43 -14.88
C GLY A 1099 57.74 -11.39 -13.83
N THR A 1100 57.74 -11.76 -12.54
CA THR A 1100 58.10 -10.86 -11.43
C THR A 1100 59.58 -10.90 -11.05
N CYS A 1101 60.29 -11.98 -11.38
CA CYS A 1101 61.68 -12.20 -10.97
C CYS A 1101 62.68 -11.40 -11.82
N ARG A 1102 63.31 -10.38 -11.23
CA ARG A 1102 64.26 -9.48 -11.93
C ARG A 1102 65.70 -9.48 -11.37
N ASP A 1103 65.92 -9.95 -10.13
CA ASP A 1103 67.25 -10.11 -9.51
C ASP A 1103 67.46 -11.53 -8.95
N LYS A 1104 68.71 -12.03 -8.83
CA LYS A 1104 69.01 -13.41 -8.39
C LYS A 1104 68.37 -13.76 -7.05
N LEU A 1105 68.44 -12.88 -6.04
CA LEU A 1105 67.86 -13.11 -4.71
C LEU A 1105 66.32 -13.15 -4.72
N ARG A 1106 65.68 -12.22 -5.44
CA ARG A 1106 64.22 -12.14 -5.59
C ARG A 1106 63.64 -13.33 -6.38
N THR A 1107 64.46 -13.89 -7.27
CA THR A 1107 64.16 -15.13 -8.02
C THR A 1107 64.11 -16.33 -7.07
N VAL A 1108 65.09 -16.47 -6.17
CA VAL A 1108 65.12 -17.54 -5.19
C VAL A 1108 63.93 -17.44 -4.23
N TYR A 1109 63.61 -16.24 -3.72
CA TYR A 1109 62.49 -16.03 -2.82
C TYR A 1109 61.13 -16.45 -3.43
N SER A 1110 60.83 -15.98 -4.64
CA SER A 1110 59.54 -16.26 -5.30
C SER A 1110 59.40 -17.73 -5.69
N ILE A 1111 60.48 -18.38 -6.14
CA ILE A 1111 60.48 -19.81 -6.48
C ILE A 1111 60.32 -20.68 -5.23
N VAL A 1112 61.01 -20.37 -4.13
CA VAL A 1112 60.89 -21.11 -2.86
C VAL A 1112 59.46 -21.00 -2.32
N LEU A 1113 58.88 -19.80 -2.33
CA LEU A 1113 57.51 -19.57 -1.86
C LEU A 1113 56.48 -20.35 -2.70
N VAL A 1114 56.62 -20.36 -4.02
CA VAL A 1114 55.76 -21.13 -4.93
C VAL A 1114 55.91 -22.65 -4.73
N LEU A 1115 57.13 -23.14 -4.54
CA LEU A 1115 57.40 -24.56 -4.27
C LEU A 1115 56.81 -25.02 -2.94
N LEU A 1116 56.92 -24.21 -1.88
CA LEU A 1116 56.33 -24.51 -0.57
C LEU A 1116 54.81 -24.67 -0.65
N VAL A 1117 54.14 -23.77 -1.39
CA VAL A 1117 52.68 -23.87 -1.60
C VAL A 1117 52.33 -25.09 -2.46
N ALA A 1118 53.08 -25.36 -3.53
CA ALA A 1118 52.85 -26.53 -4.37
C ALA A 1118 52.97 -27.85 -3.57
N VAL A 1119 54.01 -27.97 -2.72
CA VAL A 1119 54.18 -29.13 -1.84
C VAL A 1119 53.03 -29.24 -0.84
N TYR A 1120 52.61 -28.13 -0.22
CA TYR A 1120 51.47 -28.13 0.69
C TYR A 1120 50.17 -28.60 0.02
N VAL A 1121 49.88 -28.12 -1.19
CA VAL A 1121 48.70 -28.54 -1.97
C VAL A 1121 48.76 -30.03 -2.33
N ILE A 1122 49.93 -30.55 -2.69
CA ILE A 1122 50.12 -31.98 -2.98
C ILE A 1122 49.91 -32.83 -1.71
N VAL A 1123 50.42 -32.40 -0.56
CA VAL A 1123 50.24 -33.10 0.73
C VAL A 1123 48.76 -33.16 1.11
N GLU A 1124 48.03 -32.05 1.01
CA GLU A 1124 46.58 -32.02 1.26
C GLU A 1124 45.82 -32.91 0.26
N MET A 1125 46.20 -32.93 -1.02
CA MET A 1125 45.62 -33.80 -2.05
C MET A 1125 45.81 -35.30 -1.74
N VAL A 1126 46.99 -35.69 -1.28
CA VAL A 1126 47.28 -37.07 -0.87
C VAL A 1126 46.50 -37.41 0.41
N TRP A 1127 46.37 -36.47 1.34
CA TRP A 1127 45.63 -36.69 2.59
C TRP A 1127 44.12 -36.83 2.36
N ALA A 1128 43.52 -36.03 1.48
CA ALA A 1128 42.09 -36.15 1.17
C ALA A 1128 41.79 -37.41 0.35
N THR A 1129 42.67 -37.83 -0.57
CA THR A 1129 42.46 -39.09 -1.29
C THR A 1129 42.61 -40.32 -0.38
N ALA A 1130 43.44 -40.24 0.68
CA ALA A 1130 43.61 -41.29 1.68
C ALA A 1130 42.49 -41.38 2.74
N THR A 1131 41.70 -40.32 2.96
CA THR A 1131 40.64 -40.27 3.99
C THR A 1131 39.23 -40.52 3.46
N VAL A 1132 39.07 -40.67 2.13
CA VAL A 1132 37.76 -40.86 1.47
C VAL A 1132 37.17 -42.27 1.64
N THR A 1133 37.89 -43.24 2.20
CA THR A 1133 37.37 -44.61 2.39
C THR A 1133 36.62 -44.89 3.71
N GLU A 1134 36.61 -44.01 4.72
CA GLU A 1134 35.96 -44.34 6.02
C GLU A 1134 35.00 -43.30 6.63
N ALA A 1135 34.77 -42.15 6.00
CA ALA A 1135 33.88 -41.12 6.60
C ALA A 1135 32.69 -40.75 5.69
N GLN A 1136 31.78 -41.70 5.46
CA GLN A 1136 30.48 -41.41 4.83
C GLN A 1136 29.25 -41.62 5.74
N ILE A 1137 29.42 -41.74 7.06
CA ILE A 1137 28.29 -41.76 8.00
C ILE A 1137 28.47 -40.68 9.07
N LYS A 1138 28.02 -39.47 8.71
CA LYS A 1138 27.52 -38.36 9.54
C LYS A 1138 27.85 -37.07 8.82
N GLU A 1139 26.87 -36.52 8.11
CA GLU A 1139 26.94 -35.10 7.76
C GLU A 1139 25.65 -34.39 8.13
N GLU A 1140 25.81 -33.60 9.18
CA GLU A 1140 24.88 -32.58 9.68
C GLU A 1140 24.71 -31.46 8.66
N GLU A 1141 23.54 -30.81 8.74
CA GLU A 1141 23.21 -29.55 8.08
C GLU A 1141 24.38 -28.57 8.11
N LEU A 1142 24.91 -28.27 6.92
CA LEU A 1142 25.87 -27.20 6.74
C LEU A 1142 25.15 -25.85 6.92
N ASP A 1143 25.49 -25.15 7.99
CA ASP A 1143 25.00 -23.82 8.35
C ASP A 1143 25.02 -22.84 7.15
N LYS A 1144 23.89 -22.13 6.93
CA LYS A 1144 23.73 -21.14 5.85
C LYS A 1144 24.74 -19.99 6.00
N ASP A 1145 25.11 -19.64 7.23
CA ASP A 1145 26.11 -18.59 7.49
C ASP A 1145 27.51 -19.02 7.04
N LEU A 1146 27.87 -20.30 7.25
CA LEU A 1146 29.16 -20.85 6.80
C LEU A 1146 29.26 -20.89 5.26
N GLN A 1147 28.15 -21.15 4.56
CA GLN A 1147 28.12 -21.06 3.09
C GLN A 1147 28.27 -19.62 2.59
N MET A 1148 27.66 -18.64 3.26
CA MET A 1148 27.76 -17.23 2.88
C MET A 1148 29.18 -16.69 3.10
N GLN A 1149 29.83 -17.07 4.21
CA GLN A 1149 31.21 -16.72 4.50
C GLN A 1149 32.20 -17.33 3.48
N ARG A 1150 32.02 -18.59 3.08
CA ARG A 1150 32.83 -19.22 2.01
C ARG A 1150 32.70 -18.47 0.67
N LYS A 1151 31.49 -18.05 0.30
CA LYS A 1151 31.24 -17.25 -0.91
C LYS A 1151 31.95 -15.90 -0.86
N MET A 1152 31.91 -15.22 0.29
CA MET A 1152 32.60 -13.94 0.48
C MET A 1152 34.12 -14.09 0.41
N LEU A 1153 34.69 -15.12 1.06
CA LEU A 1153 36.13 -15.34 1.09
C LEU A 1153 36.67 -15.72 -0.31
N MET A 1154 35.92 -16.53 -1.06
CA MET A 1154 36.27 -16.86 -2.45
C MET A 1154 36.30 -15.60 -3.32
N LEU A 1155 35.33 -14.70 -3.18
CA LEU A 1155 35.30 -13.45 -3.93
C LEU A 1155 36.50 -12.53 -3.60
N HIS A 1156 36.82 -12.36 -2.32
CA HIS A 1156 37.95 -11.51 -1.88
C HIS A 1156 39.30 -12.09 -2.33
N ALA A 1157 39.52 -13.40 -2.14
CA ALA A 1157 40.75 -14.07 -2.57
C ALA A 1157 40.93 -14.00 -4.08
N THR A 1158 39.84 -14.18 -4.84
CA THR A 1158 39.84 -14.06 -6.31
C THR A 1158 40.21 -12.64 -6.76
N PHE A 1159 39.60 -11.63 -6.15
CA PHE A 1159 39.90 -10.23 -6.47
C PHE A 1159 41.34 -9.83 -6.10
N ALA A 1160 41.80 -10.22 -4.91
CA ALA A 1160 43.16 -9.97 -4.44
C ALA A 1160 44.21 -10.67 -5.32
N ALA A 1161 43.98 -11.93 -5.71
CA ALA A 1161 44.87 -12.66 -6.62
C ALA A 1161 45.01 -11.96 -7.97
N SER A 1162 43.92 -11.47 -8.56
CA SER A 1162 43.99 -10.78 -9.86
C SER A 1162 44.65 -9.42 -9.81
N LEU A 1163 44.38 -8.62 -8.77
CA LEU A 1163 45.06 -7.34 -8.58
C LEU A 1163 46.57 -7.54 -8.38
N THR A 1164 46.94 -8.45 -7.49
CA THR A 1164 48.36 -8.70 -7.18
C THR A 1164 49.09 -9.36 -8.34
N TYR A 1165 48.43 -10.20 -9.14
CA TYR A 1165 48.99 -10.76 -10.37
C TYR A 1165 49.39 -9.66 -11.36
N LEU A 1166 48.46 -8.75 -11.66
CA LEU A 1166 48.70 -7.67 -12.62
C LEU A 1166 49.73 -6.66 -12.06
N ALA A 1167 49.60 -6.28 -10.80
CA ALA A 1167 50.52 -5.35 -10.13
C ALA A 1167 51.95 -5.91 -10.01
N GLY A 1168 52.10 -7.23 -9.88
CA GLY A 1168 53.43 -7.87 -9.84
C GLY A 1168 54.12 -7.89 -11.20
N LEU A 1169 53.35 -8.04 -12.28
CA LEU A 1169 53.88 -8.02 -13.65
C LEU A 1169 54.17 -6.59 -14.13
N SER A 1170 53.35 -5.61 -13.73
CA SER A 1170 53.49 -4.19 -14.05
C SER A 1170 53.98 -3.39 -12.84
N ALA A 1171 55.31 -3.32 -12.65
CA ALA A 1171 55.90 -2.63 -11.51
C ALA A 1171 55.51 -1.14 -11.48
N PRO A 1172 55.32 -0.53 -10.28
CA PRO A 1172 55.00 0.88 -10.15
C PRO A 1172 56.10 1.73 -10.79
N GLY A 1173 55.68 2.74 -11.56
CA GLY A 1173 56.58 3.59 -12.35
C GLY A 1173 56.99 3.01 -13.71
N GLY A 1174 56.59 1.80 -14.06
CA GLY A 1174 56.85 1.21 -15.39
C GLY A 1174 58.29 0.75 -15.58
N PHE A 1175 58.68 0.66 -16.85
CA PHE A 1175 59.95 0.07 -17.30
C PHE A 1175 60.70 1.02 -18.21
N TRP A 1176 62.03 0.99 -18.13
CA TRP A 1176 62.86 1.61 -19.14
C TRP A 1176 62.71 0.88 -20.48
N ASN A 1177 62.47 1.63 -21.55
CA ASN A 1177 62.28 1.14 -22.92
C ASN A 1177 63.56 1.26 -23.78
N ASN A 1178 64.64 1.81 -23.24
CA ASN A 1178 65.97 1.92 -23.86
C ASN A 1178 67.09 1.59 -22.85
N SER A 1179 68.34 1.56 -23.30
CA SER A 1179 69.50 1.26 -22.46
C SER A 1179 70.50 2.43 -22.35
N ASP A 1180 70.00 3.66 -22.44
CA ASP A 1180 70.81 4.88 -22.37
C ASP A 1180 70.98 5.35 -20.91
N ASP A 1181 72.00 6.18 -20.63
CA ASP A 1181 72.24 6.81 -19.32
C ASP A 1181 72.36 5.86 -18.11
N GLY A 1182 73.02 4.71 -18.28
CA GLY A 1182 73.38 3.81 -17.18
C GLY A 1182 72.26 2.89 -16.67
N HIS A 1183 71.08 2.92 -17.30
CA HIS A 1183 69.98 2.00 -17.07
C HIS A 1183 69.89 0.96 -18.20
N ARG A 1184 69.23 -0.18 -17.94
CA ARG A 1184 69.04 -1.27 -18.92
C ARG A 1184 67.56 -1.39 -19.29
N ALA A 1185 67.28 -1.57 -20.57
CA ALA A 1185 65.91 -1.81 -21.04
C ALA A 1185 65.25 -2.98 -20.27
N GLY A 1186 63.99 -2.82 -19.89
CA GLY A 1186 63.22 -3.79 -19.10
C GLY A 1186 63.48 -3.75 -17.59
N HIS A 1187 64.38 -2.89 -17.10
CA HIS A 1187 64.50 -2.60 -15.67
C HIS A 1187 63.40 -1.63 -15.21
N VAL A 1188 63.00 -1.77 -13.93
CA VAL A 1188 62.00 -0.89 -13.31
C VAL A 1188 62.57 0.51 -13.14
N VAL A 1189 61.79 1.53 -13.52
CA VAL A 1189 62.19 2.94 -13.45
C VAL A 1189 62.59 3.36 -12.04
N LEU A 1190 61.92 2.82 -11.02
CA LEU A 1190 62.19 3.12 -9.60
C LEU A 1190 63.47 2.49 -9.03
N LYS A 1191 64.17 1.62 -9.78
CA LYS A 1191 65.39 0.94 -9.33
C LYS A 1191 66.56 1.94 -9.28
N GLY A 1192 67.22 2.08 -8.13
CA GLY A 1192 68.33 2.99 -7.87
C GLY A 1192 67.98 4.31 -7.16
N CYS A 1193 66.73 4.80 -7.29
CA CYS A 1193 66.27 6.01 -6.57
C CYS A 1193 65.47 5.69 -5.29
N GLN A 1194 64.70 4.59 -5.25
CA GLN A 1194 63.86 4.21 -4.10
C GLN A 1194 63.79 2.68 -3.89
N ASP A 1195 64.95 2.03 -3.78
CA ASP A 1195 65.06 0.56 -3.74
C ASP A 1195 64.29 -0.10 -2.58
N THR A 1196 64.25 0.54 -1.40
CA THR A 1196 63.54 0.03 -0.22
C THR A 1196 62.02 -0.03 -0.40
N ARG A 1197 61.44 0.96 -1.09
CA ARG A 1197 60.00 0.99 -1.39
C ARG A 1197 59.62 -0.01 -2.46
N LEU A 1198 60.46 -0.16 -3.48
CA LEU A 1198 60.28 -1.15 -4.52
C LEU A 1198 60.38 -2.58 -3.94
N GLU A 1199 61.32 -2.82 -3.03
CA GLU A 1199 61.48 -4.09 -2.35
C GLU A 1199 60.29 -4.43 -1.45
N ALA A 1200 59.82 -3.47 -0.64
CA ALA A 1200 58.60 -3.65 0.16
C ALA A 1200 57.40 -3.99 -0.72
N PHE A 1201 57.19 -3.25 -1.82
CA PHE A 1201 56.11 -3.51 -2.77
C PHE A 1201 56.16 -4.94 -3.30
N PHE A 1202 57.31 -5.42 -3.78
CA PHE A 1202 57.42 -6.78 -4.33
C PHE A 1202 57.18 -7.87 -3.28
N VAL A 1203 57.70 -7.71 -2.05
CA VAL A 1203 57.52 -8.69 -0.97
C VAL A 1203 56.05 -8.77 -0.55
N PHE A 1204 55.40 -7.62 -0.29
CA PHE A 1204 53.99 -7.60 0.08
C PHE A 1204 53.10 -8.11 -1.05
N ASN A 1205 53.30 -7.63 -2.29
CA ASN A 1205 52.48 -8.05 -3.43
C ASN A 1205 52.61 -9.56 -3.72
N THR A 1206 53.82 -10.12 -3.65
CA THR A 1206 54.05 -11.55 -3.85
C THR A 1206 53.48 -12.40 -2.72
N THR A 1207 53.60 -11.92 -1.47
CA THR A 1207 53.00 -12.61 -0.31
C THR A 1207 51.47 -12.61 -0.40
N THR A 1208 50.85 -11.48 -0.75
CA THR A 1208 49.40 -11.37 -0.91
C THR A 1208 48.90 -12.21 -2.09
N PHE A 1209 49.62 -12.25 -3.21
CA PHE A 1209 49.28 -13.12 -4.34
C PHE A 1209 49.26 -14.60 -3.92
N VAL A 1210 50.34 -15.07 -3.28
CA VAL A 1210 50.45 -16.47 -2.84
C VAL A 1210 49.43 -16.81 -1.76
N ALA A 1211 49.19 -15.93 -0.79
CA ALA A 1211 48.17 -16.12 0.24
C ALA A 1211 46.77 -16.23 -0.36
N SER A 1212 46.44 -15.40 -1.34
CA SER A 1212 45.15 -15.41 -2.04
C SER A 1212 44.92 -16.72 -2.80
N LEU A 1213 45.97 -17.25 -3.46
CA LEU A 1213 45.89 -18.54 -4.14
C LEU A 1213 45.76 -19.70 -3.15
N LEU A 1214 46.50 -19.69 -2.04
CA LEU A 1214 46.39 -20.70 -0.99
C LEU A 1214 44.98 -20.75 -0.39
N ILE A 1215 44.38 -19.60 -0.09
CA ILE A 1215 42.99 -19.50 0.40
C ILE A 1215 42.03 -20.07 -0.64
N THR A 1216 42.22 -19.75 -1.92
CA THR A 1216 41.38 -20.27 -3.00
C THR A 1216 41.47 -21.79 -3.09
N VAL A 1217 42.66 -22.39 -2.95
CA VAL A 1217 42.81 -23.86 -2.91
C VAL A 1217 42.16 -24.49 -1.69
N LEU A 1218 42.37 -23.91 -0.50
CA LEU A 1218 41.78 -24.41 0.74
C LEU A 1218 40.24 -24.41 0.67
N LEU A 1219 39.65 -23.40 0.04
CA LEU A 1219 38.21 -23.31 -0.20
C LEU A 1219 37.72 -24.28 -1.28
N LEU A 1220 38.56 -24.66 -2.24
CA LEU A 1220 38.22 -25.57 -3.33
C LEU A 1220 38.33 -27.06 -2.94
N TYR A 1221 39.18 -27.40 -1.96
CA TYR A 1221 39.51 -28.80 -1.69
C TYR A 1221 38.97 -29.34 -0.38
N ASN A 1222 39.03 -28.54 0.70
CA ASN A 1222 38.69 -29.05 2.02
C ASN A 1222 37.22 -28.80 2.39
N LYS A 1223 36.51 -29.88 2.76
CA LYS A 1223 35.48 -29.80 3.81
C LYS A 1223 36.18 -29.45 5.12
N LEU A 1224 36.60 -28.19 5.25
CA LEU A 1224 37.00 -27.65 6.55
C LEU A 1224 35.79 -27.77 7.47
N ARG A 1225 35.79 -28.80 8.32
CA ARG A 1225 35.15 -28.74 9.63
C ARG A 1225 35.72 -27.51 10.31
N PHE A 1226 35.02 -26.39 10.21
CA PHE A 1226 35.28 -25.20 11.01
C PHE A 1226 34.83 -25.50 12.44
N SER A 1227 35.56 -26.40 13.10
CA SER A 1227 35.50 -26.54 14.54
C SER A 1227 36.46 -25.51 15.13
N ASN A 1228 35.92 -24.67 15.99
CA ASN A 1228 36.53 -23.60 16.79
C ASN A 1228 36.73 -22.24 16.10
N GLU A 1229 35.97 -21.25 16.61
CA GLU A 1229 35.92 -19.81 16.28
C GLU A 1229 37.28 -19.08 16.29
N VAL A 1230 38.38 -19.70 16.70
CA VAL A 1230 39.64 -19.01 16.99
C VAL A 1230 40.63 -19.00 15.79
N ARG A 1231 40.40 -19.76 14.72
CA ARG A 1231 41.26 -19.72 13.51
C ARG A 1231 40.74 -18.84 12.37
N PHE A 1232 39.46 -18.48 12.34
CA PHE A 1232 38.88 -17.69 11.23
C PHE A 1232 39.33 -16.22 11.24
N HIS A 1233 39.45 -15.61 12.44
CA HIS A 1233 39.96 -14.25 12.58
C HIS A 1233 41.40 -14.10 12.09
N LYS A 1234 42.22 -15.16 12.15
CA LYS A 1234 43.61 -15.13 11.66
C LYS A 1234 43.73 -15.15 10.13
N LEU A 1235 42.76 -15.72 9.42
CA LEU A 1235 42.73 -15.73 7.94
C LEU A 1235 42.19 -14.41 7.36
N CYS A 1236 41.17 -13.81 7.99
CA CYS A 1236 40.68 -12.48 7.60
C CYS A 1236 41.65 -11.34 7.89
N PHE A 1237 42.59 -11.51 8.83
CA PHE A 1237 43.66 -10.53 9.08
C PHE A 1237 44.90 -10.74 8.19
N SER A 1238 44.95 -11.82 7.40
CA SER A 1238 46.07 -12.13 6.49
C SER A 1238 45.80 -11.75 5.02
N VAL A 1239 44.56 -11.40 4.68
CA VAL A 1239 44.17 -10.74 3.41
C VAL A 1239 44.12 -9.25 3.69
#